data_AF-A0A9J7L7E7-F1
#
_entry.id   AF-A0A9J7L7E7-F1
#
_cell.length_a   1.000
_cell.length_b   1.000
_cell.length_c   1.000
_cell.angle_alpha   90.00
_cell.angle_beta   90.00
_cell.angle_gamma   90.00
#
_symmetry.space_group_name_H-M   'P 1'
#
loop_
_entity.id
_entity.type
_entity.pdbx_description
1 polymer ?
#
loop_
_entity_poly.entity_id
_entity_poly.type
_entity_poly.pdbx_seq_one_letter_code
_entity_poly.pdbx_strand_id
1 'polypeptide(L)'
;MEAGGNNKRQGLPKLRELLRRQRKDSDGNLEQPDLEFEYDDADRHQVEIAELYSYTEEPEFTQNRKYFEEDYQQRVPEKWTVIDSGLQKMHILRLLNGTEDTRRERRIRSMRSLLYLAQGVFGECETEADQLKWARHNVFLLYDCGVFSACVELLSMEIENGNAQASALRKPAVSLADSTDLRVVLSILYTMVETMRMGCDADTQEQQHLRDMFQRELGQAIYGKENLAVLLFGMVTKFCSGNAPHFPMKKVLLLLWKVVLTSLGGFRELQDWKNKAREVAGLPHVPDDSLNVIKNMRAASPPTSATEIVEQARRPRMSQRKELILRQTSMEDSMQGQDGEDDGKDGDDDDLDDYNEGMPGAMRPSTPPPPLVHVPKGLPWTPKVRQKDLECFLDHTRNKFVGFSVGIDSDTLIGLPQPIHEGVKVLKKHVYVSLAEVQIRREEEIAKNPMTKFDLVAQGEGEIVMTPREVLYQGMLPSLPQYMIALLKILLAAAPTSKAKTDSINILADVLPEEMPITVLQSMKLGIDVNRHKEIIVKAISAVLLLLLKHFKLNHVYQFEYMSQHLVFANCIPLVLKFFNQNIMSYIAAKNTIAVIDFPNCVIGEQPELTAESLEAGDSIQFCWRNLFSCINLLRILNKLTKWKHSRTMMLVVFKSAPILKRALKVKQAMLQLYVLKLLKVQTKYLGRQWRKSNMKTMSAIYQQVRHRLNDDWAYGNDMDARPWDFQAEECALRASVDRFNQRRYGEEPSGIEAEFQHVDNNLLSVLGQKVDLPEEFKLGYEKWLQREVFTTQIDWDQLLS
;
A
#
# COMPACT_ATOMS: atom_id res chain seq x y z
N MET A 1 -61.10 20.06 31.79
CA MET A 1 -61.04 20.87 30.55
C MET A 1 -59.61 21.37 30.45
N GLU A 2 -58.68 20.57 29.90
CA GLU A 2 -58.28 20.51 28.47
C GLU A 2 -57.63 21.84 28.01
N ALA A 3 -56.29 21.92 27.92
CA ALA A 3 -55.43 21.65 26.75
C ALA A 3 -55.42 22.82 25.74
N GLY A 4 -54.32 23.33 25.17
CA GLY A 4 -52.89 23.05 25.23
C GLY A 4 -52.13 24.10 24.40
N GLY A 5 -50.94 24.49 24.84
CA GLY A 5 -50.07 25.45 24.15
C GLY A 5 -49.09 24.75 23.19
N ASN A 6 -49.15 25.10 21.91
CA ASN A 6 -48.40 24.45 20.83
C ASN A 6 -47.15 25.27 20.46
N ASN A 7 -46.03 25.04 21.15
CA ASN A 7 -44.72 25.56 20.73
C ASN A 7 -43.99 24.49 19.88
N LYS A 8 -44.15 24.57 18.55
CA LYS A 8 -43.52 23.64 17.61
C LYS A 8 -42.03 23.94 17.46
N ARG A 9 -41.22 23.00 17.96
CA ARG A 9 -39.83 22.74 17.56
C ARG A 9 -39.73 22.52 16.04
N GLN A 10 -39.40 23.54 15.27
CA GLN A 10 -38.94 23.40 13.88
C GLN A 10 -37.40 23.43 13.87
N GLY A 11 -36.76 22.28 13.64
CA GLY A 11 -35.30 22.19 13.56
C GLY A 11 -34.74 20.76 13.65
N LEU A 12 -35.50 19.84 14.25
CA LEU A 12 -35.12 18.43 14.44
C LEU A 12 -35.53 17.42 13.35
N PRO A 13 -36.48 17.67 12.41
CA PRO A 13 -36.86 16.66 11.41
C PRO A 13 -35.76 16.35 10.38
N LYS A 14 -35.04 17.37 9.90
CA LYS A 14 -34.02 17.22 8.84
C LYS A 14 -32.83 16.35 9.28
N LEU A 15 -32.42 16.40 10.55
CA LEU A 15 -31.31 15.60 11.08
C LEU A 15 -31.64 14.09 11.14
N ARG A 16 -32.88 13.77 11.51
CA ARG A 16 -33.37 12.39 11.56
C ARG A 16 -33.56 11.82 10.16
N GLU A 17 -33.90 12.67 9.20
CA GLU A 17 -34.02 12.34 7.78
C GLU A 17 -32.66 12.19 7.09
N LEU A 18 -31.66 13.01 7.45
CA LEU A 18 -30.24 12.89 7.08
C LEU A 18 -29.64 11.55 7.52
N LEU A 19 -29.79 11.19 8.79
CA LEU A 19 -29.33 9.89 9.33
C LEU A 19 -30.11 8.69 8.75
N ARG A 20 -31.33 8.92 8.26
CA ARG A 20 -32.20 7.88 7.67
C ARG A 20 -31.97 7.74 6.17
N ARG A 21 -31.58 8.79 5.45
CA ARG A 21 -31.14 8.76 4.03
C ARG A 21 -29.79 8.06 3.87
N GLN A 22 -28.81 8.36 4.74
CA GLN A 22 -27.55 7.59 4.80
C GLN A 22 -27.77 6.08 5.03
N ARG A 23 -28.89 5.67 5.64
CA ARG A 23 -29.29 4.26 5.79
C ARG A 23 -30.14 3.71 4.64
N LYS A 24 -30.82 4.55 3.86
CA LYS A 24 -31.78 4.15 2.82
C LYS A 24 -31.16 3.95 1.44
N ASP A 25 -30.03 4.58 1.15
CA ASP A 25 -29.30 4.39 -0.12
C ASP A 25 -28.58 3.02 -0.22
N SER A 26 -28.83 2.12 0.75
CA SER A 26 -28.24 0.79 0.85
C SER A 26 -29.08 -0.34 0.22
N ASP A 27 -30.35 -0.10 -0.14
CA ASP A 27 -31.30 -1.14 -0.56
C ASP A 27 -31.75 -1.03 -2.04
N GLY A 28 -31.03 -0.30 -2.87
CA GLY A 28 -31.27 -0.25 -4.32
C GLY A 28 -30.53 -1.35 -5.07
N ASN A 29 -31.25 -2.41 -5.49
CA ASN A 29 -30.75 -3.46 -6.38
C ASN A 29 -30.65 -2.97 -7.85
N LEU A 30 -30.20 -1.72 -8.06
CA LEU A 30 -29.90 -1.17 -9.38
C LEU A 30 -28.49 -1.61 -9.77
N GLU A 31 -28.32 -2.09 -11.00
CA GLU A 31 -26.99 -2.39 -11.54
C GLU A 31 -26.13 -1.13 -11.53
N GLN A 32 -25.28 -0.99 -10.50
CA GLN A 32 -24.33 0.11 -10.43
C GLN A 32 -23.33 -0.02 -11.58
N PRO A 33 -22.94 1.10 -12.22
CA PRO A 33 -21.94 1.11 -13.29
C PRO A 33 -20.56 0.66 -12.78
N ASP A 34 -19.69 0.26 -13.69
CA ASP A 34 -18.28 -0.01 -13.37
C ASP A 34 -17.61 1.27 -12.87
N LEU A 35 -16.79 1.17 -11.81
CA LEU A 35 -16.11 2.33 -11.23
C LEU A 35 -14.92 2.73 -12.11
N GLU A 36 -14.94 3.97 -12.62
CA GLU A 36 -13.83 4.56 -13.37
C GLU A 36 -12.71 5.02 -12.40
N PHE A 37 -11.88 4.06 -11.99
CA PHE A 37 -10.77 4.28 -11.06
C PHE A 37 -9.43 3.92 -11.70
N GLU A 38 -8.54 4.90 -11.80
CA GLU A 38 -7.14 4.67 -12.15
C GLU A 38 -6.29 4.47 -10.88
N TYR A 39 -5.64 3.30 -10.80
CA TYR A 39 -4.69 2.99 -9.75
C TYR A 39 -3.29 3.46 -10.17
N ASP A 40 -2.70 4.35 -9.37
CA ASP A 40 -1.29 4.77 -9.48
C ASP A 40 -0.62 4.87 -8.08
N ASP A 41 0.67 5.16 -8.04
CA ASP A 41 1.46 5.26 -6.79
C ASP A 41 1.01 6.40 -5.86
N ALA A 42 0.39 7.45 -6.38
CA ALA A 42 -0.19 8.57 -5.63
C ALA A 42 -1.30 9.24 -6.45
N ASP A 43 -2.12 10.09 -5.83
CA ASP A 43 -3.11 10.92 -6.53
C ASP A 43 -2.43 12.16 -7.16
N ARG A 44 -3.22 13.06 -7.75
CA ARG A 44 -2.76 14.34 -8.29
C ARG A 44 -2.09 15.19 -7.20
N HIS A 45 -1.06 15.95 -7.59
CA HIS A 45 -0.26 16.77 -6.67
C HIS A 45 -1.12 17.68 -5.78
N GLN A 46 -2.09 18.40 -6.33
CA GLN A 46 -3.02 19.25 -5.57
C GLN A 46 -3.77 18.48 -4.46
N VAL A 47 -4.28 17.28 -4.77
CA VAL A 47 -5.00 16.44 -3.81
C VAL A 47 -4.06 15.97 -2.69
N GLU A 48 -2.84 15.56 -3.05
CA GLU A 48 -1.84 15.10 -2.10
C GLU A 48 -1.34 16.22 -1.17
N ILE A 49 -1.26 17.47 -1.65
CA ILE A 49 -0.97 18.65 -0.82
C ILE A 49 -2.18 19.03 0.04
N ALA A 50 -3.40 18.96 -0.48
CA ALA A 50 -4.62 19.23 0.29
C ALA A 50 -4.78 18.27 1.48
N GLU A 51 -4.38 17.01 1.34
CA GLU A 51 -4.46 16.01 2.41
C GLU A 51 -3.47 16.22 3.56
N LEU A 52 -2.38 16.97 3.32
CA LEU A 52 -1.41 17.34 4.35
C LEU A 52 -2.09 18.14 5.48
N TYR A 53 -2.99 19.05 5.11
CA TYR A 53 -3.66 19.96 6.02
C TYR A 53 -5.00 19.40 6.49
N SER A 54 -5.24 19.52 7.80
CA SER A 54 -6.55 19.31 8.44
C SER A 54 -7.35 20.61 8.32
N TYR A 55 -8.68 20.51 8.31
CA TYR A 55 -9.54 21.69 8.22
C TYR A 55 -9.48 22.57 9.48
N THR A 56 -8.94 22.05 10.58
CA THR A 56 -8.67 22.82 11.81
C THR A 56 -7.38 23.65 11.74
N GLU A 57 -6.53 23.44 10.74
CA GLU A 57 -5.29 24.21 10.52
C GLU A 57 -5.52 25.50 9.71
N GLU A 58 -6.74 25.76 9.24
CA GLU A 58 -7.10 26.93 8.42
C GLU A 58 -6.57 28.28 8.98
N PRO A 59 -6.66 28.58 10.29
CA PRO A 59 -6.11 29.84 10.83
C PRO A 59 -4.59 29.95 10.71
N GLU A 60 -3.89 28.83 10.60
CA GLU A 60 -2.43 28.80 10.49
C GLU A 60 -1.93 29.38 9.16
N PHE A 61 -2.71 29.30 8.07
CA PHE A 61 -2.32 29.87 6.78
C PHE A 61 -2.15 31.39 6.86
N THR A 62 -3.15 32.08 7.40
CA THR A 62 -3.12 33.53 7.61
C THR A 62 -1.98 33.91 8.56
N GLN A 63 -1.72 33.11 9.58
CA GLN A 63 -0.63 33.34 10.51
C GLN A 63 0.76 33.19 9.86
N ASN A 64 0.93 32.21 8.98
CA ASN A 64 2.19 32.01 8.23
C ASN A 64 2.46 33.19 7.30
N ARG A 65 1.43 33.63 6.55
CA ARG A 65 1.50 34.81 5.69
C ARG A 65 1.90 36.05 6.47
N LYS A 66 1.23 36.32 7.61
CA LYS A 66 1.51 37.49 8.45
C LYS A 66 2.97 37.54 8.91
N TYR A 67 3.53 36.42 9.38
CA TYR A 67 4.92 36.39 9.83
C TYR A 67 5.93 36.61 8.70
N PHE A 68 5.62 36.14 7.50
CA PHE A 68 6.44 36.44 6.33
C PHE A 68 6.35 37.93 5.97
N GLU A 69 5.15 38.48 5.84
CA GLU A 69 4.94 39.89 5.44
C GLU A 69 5.58 40.87 6.43
N GLU A 70 5.45 40.63 7.75
CA GLU A 70 6.06 41.47 8.78
C GLU A 70 7.59 41.54 8.69
N ASP A 71 8.26 40.44 8.34
CA ASP A 71 9.73 40.38 8.24
C ASP A 71 10.25 40.80 6.84
N TYR A 72 9.47 40.51 5.79
CA TYR A 72 9.82 40.78 4.40
C TYR A 72 9.59 42.25 4.03
N GLN A 73 8.40 42.80 4.31
CA GLN A 73 8.02 44.17 3.92
C GLN A 73 8.83 45.27 4.63
N GLN A 74 9.43 44.96 5.79
CA GLN A 74 10.34 45.88 6.47
C GLN A 74 11.62 46.17 5.67
N ARG A 75 11.93 45.35 4.66
CA ARG A 75 13.24 45.35 4.00
C ARG A 75 13.15 45.41 2.49
N VAL A 76 12.13 44.80 1.91
CA VAL A 76 11.91 44.78 0.45
C VAL A 76 10.52 45.35 0.16
N PRO A 77 10.44 46.46 -0.60
CA PRO A 77 9.15 47.09 -0.90
C PRO A 77 8.38 46.37 -2.02
N GLU A 78 9.07 45.58 -2.84
CA GLU A 78 8.49 44.86 -3.99
C GLU A 78 7.95 43.48 -3.60
N LYS A 79 6.96 42.99 -4.35
CA LYS A 79 6.35 41.67 -4.21
C LYS A 79 7.37 40.53 -4.38
N TRP A 80 7.21 39.43 -3.65
CA TRP A 80 8.09 38.25 -3.76
C TRP A 80 8.17 37.73 -5.20
N THR A 81 7.04 37.76 -5.89
CA THR A 81 6.87 37.29 -7.27
C THR A 81 7.57 38.15 -8.33
N VAL A 82 8.06 39.34 -7.97
CA VAL A 82 8.67 40.32 -8.90
C VAL A 82 10.19 40.41 -8.72
N ILE A 83 10.69 40.13 -7.52
CA ILE A 83 12.10 40.29 -7.20
C ILE A 83 13.00 39.23 -7.86
N ASP A 84 14.28 39.58 -8.04
CA ASP A 84 15.29 38.68 -8.59
C ASP A 84 15.60 37.49 -7.66
N SER A 85 15.98 36.37 -8.27
CA SER A 85 16.34 35.12 -7.57
C SER A 85 17.45 35.33 -6.52
N GLY A 86 18.41 36.22 -6.75
CA GLY A 86 19.46 36.52 -5.77
C GLY A 86 18.91 37.15 -4.47
N LEU A 87 17.94 38.05 -4.57
CA LEU A 87 17.27 38.64 -3.41
C LEU A 87 16.38 37.62 -2.70
N GLN A 88 15.71 36.74 -3.46
CA GLN A 88 14.93 35.63 -2.91
C GLN A 88 15.83 34.71 -2.06
N LYS A 89 16.97 34.26 -2.60
CA LYS A 89 17.95 33.43 -1.88
C LYS A 89 18.48 34.12 -0.62
N MET A 90 18.83 35.41 -0.71
CA MET A 90 19.31 36.17 0.46
C MET A 90 18.27 36.23 1.59
N HIS A 91 16.98 36.40 1.25
CA HIS A 91 15.92 36.38 2.26
C HIS A 91 15.74 34.99 2.87
N ILE A 92 15.77 33.92 2.07
CA ILE A 92 15.70 32.53 2.55
C ILE A 92 16.83 32.23 3.54
N LEU A 93 18.08 32.57 3.20
CA LEU A 93 19.24 32.37 4.07
C LEU A 93 19.10 33.13 5.41
N ARG A 94 18.47 34.31 5.40
CA ARG A 94 18.17 35.03 6.64
C ARG A 94 17.13 34.31 7.49
N LEU A 95 16.05 33.82 6.87
CA LEU A 95 15.04 33.02 7.57
C LEU A 95 15.68 31.75 8.15
N LEU A 96 16.61 31.13 7.42
CA LEU A 96 17.37 29.97 7.87
C LEU A 96 18.17 30.27 9.14
N ASN A 97 18.92 31.38 9.17
CA ASN A 97 19.61 31.85 10.38
C ASN A 97 18.63 32.09 11.54
N GLY A 98 17.40 32.55 11.24
CA GLY A 98 16.34 32.71 12.22
C GLY A 98 15.81 31.40 12.79
N THR A 99 15.99 30.27 12.10
CA THR A 99 15.64 28.94 12.61
C THR A 99 16.64 28.40 13.64
N GLU A 100 17.86 28.94 13.68
CA GLU A 100 18.90 28.59 14.64
C GLU A 100 18.84 29.43 15.94
N ASP A 101 17.88 30.37 16.06
CA ASP A 101 17.73 31.20 17.27
C ASP A 101 17.35 30.32 18.49
N THR A 102 18.01 30.60 19.61
CA THR A 102 17.78 29.88 20.88
C THR A 102 16.36 30.06 21.42
N ARG A 103 15.68 31.15 21.06
CA ARG A 103 14.30 31.41 21.47
C ARG A 103 13.32 30.75 20.51
N ARG A 104 12.47 29.87 21.08
CA ARG A 104 11.38 29.18 20.37
C ARG A 104 10.49 30.14 19.56
N GLU A 105 10.11 31.29 20.13
CA GLU A 105 9.21 32.25 19.46
C GLU A 105 9.78 32.83 18.17
N ARG A 106 11.10 33.06 18.09
CA ARG A 106 11.74 33.56 16.87
C ARG A 106 11.96 32.44 15.86
N ARG A 107 12.33 31.26 16.35
CA ARG A 107 12.48 30.06 15.52
C ARG A 107 11.18 29.71 14.80
N ILE A 108 10.06 29.61 15.52
CA ILE A 108 8.76 29.26 14.92
C ILE A 108 8.27 30.31 13.92
N ARG A 109 8.54 31.61 14.14
CA ARG A 109 8.21 32.66 13.17
C ARG A 109 8.95 32.43 11.86
N SER A 110 10.26 32.21 11.92
CA SER A 110 11.09 31.94 10.74
C SER A 110 10.65 30.67 10.00
N MET A 111 10.36 29.59 10.74
CA MET A 111 9.84 28.34 10.17
C MET A 111 8.46 28.53 9.50
N ARG A 112 7.57 29.32 10.10
CA ARG A 112 6.26 29.63 9.49
C ARG A 112 6.39 30.48 8.23
N SER A 113 7.35 31.41 8.18
CA SER A 113 7.67 32.17 6.96
C SER A 113 8.21 31.26 5.85
N LEU A 114 9.09 30.30 6.19
CA LEU A 114 9.57 29.29 5.24
C LEU A 114 8.42 28.39 4.73
N LEU A 115 7.50 28.01 5.61
CA LEU A 115 6.31 27.25 5.22
C LEU A 115 5.41 28.06 4.28
N TYR A 116 5.23 29.36 4.50
CA TYR A 116 4.48 30.22 3.58
C TYR A 116 5.12 30.29 2.18
N LEU A 117 6.46 30.36 2.11
CA LEU A 117 7.19 30.26 0.84
C LEU A 117 6.94 28.92 0.16
N ALA A 118 7.06 27.80 0.89
CA ALA A 118 6.77 26.46 0.36
C ALA A 118 5.30 26.30 -0.09
N GLN A 119 4.37 27.00 0.56
CA GLN A 119 2.96 27.09 0.19
C GLN A 119 2.71 27.98 -1.04
N GLY A 120 3.76 28.48 -1.71
CA GLY A 120 3.66 29.19 -2.97
C GLY A 120 3.22 30.65 -2.87
N VAL A 121 3.38 31.29 -1.69
CA VAL A 121 3.08 32.72 -1.51
C VAL A 121 1.67 33.06 -2.01
N PHE A 122 0.70 32.25 -1.60
CA PHE A 122 -0.67 32.31 -2.10
C PHE A 122 -1.32 33.70 -1.94
N GLY A 123 -0.86 34.53 -0.99
CA GLY A 123 -1.35 35.90 -0.80
C GLY A 123 -1.01 36.86 -1.95
N GLU A 124 -0.09 36.49 -2.83
CA GLU A 124 0.26 37.23 -4.06
C GLU A 124 -0.30 36.58 -5.34
N CYS A 125 -0.99 35.44 -5.23
CA CYS A 125 -1.49 34.66 -6.36
C CYS A 125 -2.96 34.98 -6.69
N GLU A 126 -3.29 35.04 -7.98
CA GLU A 126 -4.68 35.24 -8.44
C GLU A 126 -5.38 33.90 -8.76
N THR A 127 -4.61 32.91 -9.22
CA THR A 127 -5.14 31.60 -9.61
C THR A 127 -4.44 30.44 -8.89
N GLU A 128 -5.11 29.29 -8.83
CA GLU A 128 -4.52 28.04 -8.33
C GLU A 128 -3.26 27.64 -9.12
N ALA A 129 -3.27 27.85 -10.44
CA ALA A 129 -2.13 27.53 -11.29
C ALA A 129 -0.89 28.36 -10.93
N ASP A 130 -1.09 29.64 -10.60
CA ASP A 130 0.00 30.53 -10.17
C ASP A 130 0.58 30.09 -8.82
N GLN A 131 -0.28 29.74 -7.85
CA GLN A 131 0.16 29.25 -6.55
C GLN A 131 1.00 27.98 -6.68
N LEU A 132 0.60 27.04 -7.54
CA LEU A 132 1.37 25.82 -7.79
C LEU A 132 2.71 26.08 -8.46
N LYS A 133 2.74 27.01 -9.42
CA LYS A 133 3.98 27.44 -10.09
C LYS A 133 4.95 28.03 -9.07
N TRP A 134 4.48 28.94 -8.22
CA TRP A 134 5.32 29.58 -7.20
C TRP A 134 5.72 28.62 -6.08
N ALA A 135 4.84 27.71 -5.66
CA ALA A 135 5.19 26.65 -4.71
C ALA A 135 6.34 25.80 -5.26
N ARG A 136 6.26 25.40 -6.53
CA ARG A 136 7.33 24.64 -7.20
C ARG A 136 8.64 25.44 -7.25
N HIS A 137 8.60 26.68 -7.74
CA HIS A 137 9.78 27.57 -7.82
C HIS A 137 10.44 27.74 -6.45
N ASN A 138 9.64 28.05 -5.43
CA ASN A 138 10.14 28.28 -4.08
C ASN A 138 10.74 27.00 -3.48
N VAL A 139 10.16 25.82 -3.70
CA VAL A 139 10.74 24.55 -3.22
C VAL A 139 12.13 24.31 -3.80
N PHE A 140 12.36 24.60 -5.08
CA PHE A 140 13.70 24.51 -5.68
C PHE A 140 14.68 25.48 -5.02
N LEU A 141 14.27 26.74 -4.80
CA LEU A 141 15.12 27.72 -4.12
C LEU A 141 15.41 27.36 -2.66
N LEU A 142 14.41 26.86 -1.93
CA LEU A 142 14.56 26.40 -0.55
C LEU A 142 15.57 25.25 -0.47
N TYR A 143 15.51 24.31 -1.40
CA TYR A 143 16.48 23.21 -1.46
C TYR A 143 17.90 23.72 -1.76
N ASP A 144 18.05 24.58 -2.76
CA ASP A 144 19.34 25.19 -3.13
C ASP A 144 19.97 26.00 -1.98
N CYS A 145 19.14 26.60 -1.12
CA CYS A 145 19.60 27.32 0.07
C CYS A 145 19.85 26.41 1.30
N GLY A 146 19.74 25.08 1.19
CA GLY A 146 20.00 24.14 2.29
C GLY A 146 18.88 24.01 3.32
N VAL A 147 17.66 24.48 3.03
CA VAL A 147 16.53 24.44 3.98
C VAL A 147 16.11 23.01 4.32
N PHE A 148 16.25 22.06 3.38
CA PHE A 148 15.89 20.67 3.62
C PHE A 148 16.70 20.06 4.78
N SER A 149 18.03 20.15 4.72
CA SER A 149 18.93 19.59 5.73
C SER A 149 18.67 20.23 7.10
N ALA A 150 18.51 21.57 7.15
CA ALA A 150 18.15 22.28 8.38
C ALA A 150 16.79 21.84 8.96
N CYS A 151 15.78 21.63 8.12
CA CYS A 151 14.48 21.10 8.58
C CYS A 151 14.58 19.67 9.12
N VAL A 152 15.46 18.82 8.57
CA VAL A 152 15.69 17.48 9.13
C VAL A 152 16.39 17.55 10.49
N GLU A 153 17.37 18.43 10.65
CA GLU A 153 18.04 18.66 11.94
C GLU A 153 17.06 19.19 12.99
N LEU A 154 16.24 20.17 12.63
CA LEU A 154 15.17 20.71 13.48
C LEU A 154 14.14 19.64 13.85
N LEU A 155 13.76 18.77 12.91
CA LEU A 155 12.88 17.64 13.18
C LEU A 155 13.50 16.71 14.23
N SER A 156 14.78 16.38 14.08
CA SER A 156 15.50 15.51 15.01
C SER A 156 15.56 16.12 16.41
N MET A 157 15.84 17.42 16.51
CA MET A 157 15.81 18.17 17.76
C MET A 157 14.42 18.14 18.43
N GLU A 158 13.35 18.42 17.68
CA GLU A 158 12.00 18.47 18.24
C GLU A 158 11.46 17.06 18.61
N ILE A 159 11.95 15.99 17.98
CA ILE A 159 11.66 14.59 18.37
C ILE A 159 12.25 14.26 19.76
N GLU A 160 13.36 14.88 20.13
CA GLU A 160 14.06 14.68 21.40
C GLU A 160 13.67 15.73 22.48
N ASN A 161 12.71 16.59 22.17
CA ASN A 161 12.26 17.65 23.08
C ASN A 161 11.49 17.09 24.30
N GLY A 162 12.24 16.76 25.35
CA GLY A 162 11.71 16.19 26.59
C GLY A 162 10.68 17.09 27.32
N ASN A 163 10.73 18.41 27.12
CA ASN A 163 9.76 19.34 27.72
C ASN A 163 8.39 19.22 27.05
N ALA A 164 8.34 19.18 25.72
CA ALA A 164 7.11 18.96 24.96
C ALA A 164 6.52 17.58 25.29
N GLN A 165 7.37 16.56 25.39
CA GLN A 165 7.00 15.22 25.80
C GLN A 165 6.36 15.19 27.20
N ALA A 166 7.01 15.79 28.20
CA ALA A 166 6.52 15.84 29.57
C ALA A 166 5.20 16.63 29.68
N SER A 167 5.07 17.73 28.94
CA SER A 167 3.83 18.53 28.88
C SER A 167 2.67 17.72 28.32
N ALA A 168 2.87 17.04 27.20
CA ALA A 168 1.84 16.24 26.54
C ALA A 168 1.35 15.07 27.40
N LEU A 169 2.25 14.41 28.14
CA LEU A 169 1.91 13.32 29.06
C LEU A 169 1.08 13.75 30.27
N ARG A 170 1.19 15.02 30.68
CA ARG A 170 0.42 15.56 31.81
C ARG A 170 -0.97 16.06 31.41
N LYS A 171 -1.19 16.36 30.12
CA LYS A 171 -2.46 16.89 29.63
C LYS A 171 -3.52 15.79 29.49
N PRO A 172 -4.75 16.00 30.00
CA PRO A 172 -5.85 15.03 29.84
C PRO A 172 -6.25 14.81 28.38
N ALA A 173 -6.15 15.85 27.55
CA ALA A 173 -6.41 15.81 26.13
C ALA A 173 -5.35 16.62 25.40
N VAL A 174 -4.64 15.96 24.48
CA VAL A 174 -3.66 16.59 23.59
C VAL A 174 -4.40 17.12 22.36
N SER A 175 -4.08 18.35 21.95
CA SER A 175 -4.68 19.02 20.80
C SER A 175 -3.64 19.38 19.75
N LEU A 176 -4.08 19.98 18.64
CA LEU A 176 -3.15 20.43 17.61
C LEU A 176 -2.13 21.46 18.15
N ALA A 177 -2.45 22.26 19.17
CA ALA A 177 -1.51 23.27 19.65
C ALA A 177 -0.21 22.68 20.22
N ASP A 178 -0.27 21.46 20.74
CA ASP A 178 0.85 20.75 21.38
C ASP A 178 1.93 20.26 20.39
N SER A 179 1.66 20.29 19.09
CA SER A 179 2.56 19.77 18.04
C SER A 179 2.87 20.78 16.95
N THR A 180 2.69 22.07 17.24
CA THR A 180 2.86 23.17 16.29
C THR A 180 4.23 23.16 15.60
N ASP A 181 5.34 23.08 16.35
CA ASP A 181 6.70 23.09 15.79
C ASP A 181 6.92 21.90 14.84
N LEU A 182 6.56 20.68 15.30
CA LEU A 182 6.63 19.46 14.50
C LEU A 182 5.78 19.55 13.23
N ARG A 183 4.55 20.07 13.32
CA ARG A 183 3.65 20.22 12.17
C ARG A 183 4.22 21.14 11.11
N VAL A 184 4.79 22.27 11.50
CA VAL A 184 5.37 23.23 10.56
C VAL A 184 6.55 22.60 9.83
N VAL A 185 7.48 21.99 10.57
CA VAL A 185 8.66 21.31 10.00
C VAL A 185 8.26 20.16 9.07
N LEU A 186 7.36 19.27 9.52
CA LEU A 186 6.88 18.15 8.71
C LEU A 186 6.13 18.62 7.45
N SER A 187 5.42 19.76 7.53
CA SER A 187 4.73 20.33 6.37
C SER A 187 5.70 20.88 5.33
N ILE A 188 6.79 21.54 5.76
CA ILE A 188 7.85 21.98 4.84
C ILE A 188 8.48 20.76 4.17
N LEU A 189 8.91 19.77 4.96
CA LEU A 189 9.53 18.54 4.45
C LEU A 189 8.62 17.79 3.48
N TYR A 190 7.32 17.64 3.81
CA TYR A 190 6.37 16.97 2.93
C TYR A 190 6.19 17.71 1.60
N THR A 191 5.98 19.02 1.64
CA THR A 191 5.81 19.83 0.43
C THR A 191 7.06 19.78 -0.44
N MET A 192 8.27 19.83 0.15
CA MET A 192 9.52 19.66 -0.58
C MET A 192 9.61 18.29 -1.24
N VAL A 193 9.39 17.20 -0.48
CA VAL A 193 9.47 15.82 -1.01
C VAL A 193 8.44 15.59 -2.11
N GLU A 194 7.17 15.96 -1.91
CA GLU A 194 6.11 15.72 -2.90
C GLU A 194 6.32 16.54 -4.18
N THR A 195 6.83 17.77 -4.07
CA THR A 195 7.13 18.64 -5.22
C THR A 195 8.36 18.16 -5.99
N MET A 196 9.43 17.77 -5.28
CA MET A 196 10.67 17.25 -5.88
C MET A 196 10.52 15.82 -6.42
N ARG A 197 9.51 15.05 -5.98
CA ARG A 197 9.19 13.75 -6.56
C ARG A 197 8.61 13.88 -7.97
N MET A 198 7.79 14.91 -8.21
CA MET A 198 7.11 15.10 -9.48
C MET A 198 8.04 15.76 -10.51
N GLY A 199 8.41 15.01 -11.54
CA GLY A 199 9.03 15.60 -12.74
C GLY A 199 8.00 16.36 -13.57
N CYS A 200 8.42 17.48 -14.16
CA CYS A 200 7.66 18.22 -15.15
C CYS A 200 8.48 18.33 -16.43
N ASP A 201 7.85 18.14 -17.59
CA ASP A 201 8.52 18.24 -18.90
C ASP A 201 9.06 19.66 -19.16
N ALA A 202 8.53 20.66 -18.46
CA ALA A 202 8.99 22.05 -18.51
C ALA A 202 10.19 22.35 -17.59
N ASP A 203 10.67 21.38 -16.81
CA ASP A 203 11.78 21.61 -15.87
C ASP A 203 13.10 21.86 -16.61
N THR A 204 13.87 22.85 -16.14
CA THR A 204 15.21 23.14 -16.66
C THR A 204 16.20 22.02 -16.32
N GLN A 205 17.34 21.96 -17.03
CA GLN A 205 18.40 20.98 -16.73
C GLN A 205 18.91 21.10 -15.29
N GLU A 206 18.99 22.32 -14.76
CA GLU A 206 19.36 22.59 -13.37
C GLU A 206 18.33 22.03 -12.39
N GLN A 207 17.03 22.23 -12.65
CA GLN A 207 15.96 21.65 -11.82
C GLN A 207 15.95 20.12 -11.87
N GLN A 208 16.25 19.51 -13.01
CA GLN A 208 16.40 18.06 -13.13
C GLN A 208 17.58 17.56 -12.29
N HIS A 209 18.72 18.24 -12.37
CA HIS A 209 19.90 17.92 -11.57
C HIS A 209 19.65 18.04 -10.07
N LEU A 210 19.00 19.12 -9.62
CA LEU A 210 18.63 19.32 -8.21
C LEU A 210 17.68 18.22 -7.71
N ARG A 211 16.71 17.78 -8.51
CA ARG A 211 15.86 16.65 -8.13
C ARG A 211 16.64 15.35 -7.99
N ASP A 212 17.54 15.05 -8.93
CA ASP A 212 18.37 13.85 -8.87
C ASP A 212 19.28 13.84 -7.64
N MET A 213 19.84 15.01 -7.28
CA MET A 213 20.60 15.19 -6.04
C MET A 213 19.71 14.97 -4.81
N PHE A 214 18.54 15.59 -4.77
CA PHE A 214 17.57 15.45 -3.68
C PHE A 214 17.14 13.98 -3.47
N GLN A 215 16.85 13.26 -4.55
CA GLN A 215 16.48 11.83 -4.48
C GLN A 215 17.60 10.97 -3.89
N ARG A 216 18.87 11.28 -4.20
CA ARG A 216 20.03 10.59 -3.62
C ARG A 216 20.21 10.94 -2.14
N GLU A 217 20.08 12.21 -1.80
CA GLU A 217 20.19 12.71 -0.41
C GLU A 217 19.15 12.05 0.50
N LEU A 218 17.90 11.86 0.04
CA LEU A 218 16.86 11.14 0.80
C LEU A 218 17.24 9.70 1.18
N GLY A 219 18.07 9.04 0.37
CA GLY A 219 18.55 7.69 0.61
C GLY A 219 19.80 7.60 1.49
N GLN A 220 20.46 8.72 1.74
CA GLN A 220 21.69 8.80 2.53
C GLN A 220 21.41 8.91 4.03
N ALA A 221 22.39 8.53 4.84
CA ALA A 221 22.32 8.69 6.29
C ALA A 221 22.55 10.17 6.66
N ILE A 222 21.74 10.67 7.59
CA ILE A 222 21.71 12.09 7.97
C ILE A 222 22.63 12.29 9.18
N TYR A 223 22.51 11.42 10.20
CA TYR A 223 23.44 11.30 11.33
C TYR A 223 23.45 9.85 11.85
N GLY A 224 24.59 9.36 12.35
CA GLY A 224 24.63 8.12 13.15
C GLY A 224 24.13 6.83 12.48
N LYS A 225 24.16 6.76 11.13
CA LYS A 225 23.68 5.66 10.24
C LYS A 225 22.18 5.65 9.89
N GLU A 226 21.36 6.59 10.36
CA GLU A 226 19.91 6.60 10.07
C GLU A 226 19.55 7.59 8.95
N ASN A 227 18.72 7.15 7.99
CA ASN A 227 18.13 8.01 6.98
C ASN A 227 16.76 8.55 7.45
N LEU A 228 16.18 9.52 6.72
CA LEU A 228 14.92 10.16 7.11
C LEU A 228 13.77 9.16 7.27
N ALA A 229 13.72 8.09 6.47
CA ALA A 229 12.68 7.07 6.61
C ALA A 229 12.80 6.33 7.95
N VAL A 230 14.01 5.96 8.38
CA VAL A 230 14.26 5.31 9.67
C VAL A 230 13.90 6.24 10.84
N LEU A 231 14.24 7.53 10.75
CA LEU A 231 13.86 8.53 11.75
C LEU A 231 12.32 8.62 11.91
N LEU A 232 11.58 8.66 10.79
CA LEU A 232 10.12 8.69 10.79
C LEU A 232 9.50 7.38 11.31
N PHE A 233 10.10 6.22 11.02
CA PHE A 233 9.72 4.97 11.67
C PHE A 233 9.95 5.01 13.19
N GLY A 234 11.04 5.63 13.63
CA GLY A 234 11.32 5.93 15.03
C GLY A 234 10.20 6.73 15.69
N MET A 235 9.73 7.81 15.04
CA MET A 235 8.59 8.59 15.52
C MET A 235 7.32 7.74 15.66
N VAL A 236 7.03 6.89 14.67
CA VAL A 236 5.88 5.98 14.70
C VAL A 236 5.94 5.04 15.92
N THR A 237 7.11 4.49 16.23
CA THR A 237 7.29 3.64 17.42
C THR A 237 7.17 4.40 18.73
N LYS A 238 7.77 5.59 18.84
CA LYS A 238 7.68 6.45 20.05
C LYS A 238 6.25 6.88 20.34
N PHE A 239 5.44 7.13 19.31
CA PHE A 239 4.01 7.41 19.48
C PHE A 239 3.24 6.17 19.95
N CYS A 240 3.46 5.02 19.31
CA CYS A 240 2.76 3.78 19.66
C CYS A 240 3.12 3.20 21.04
N SER A 241 4.28 3.54 21.60
CA SER A 241 4.62 3.21 22.98
C SER A 241 3.96 4.14 24.00
N GLY A 242 3.29 5.20 23.55
CA GLY A 242 2.69 6.22 24.40
C GLY A 242 3.70 7.26 24.92
N ASN A 243 4.97 7.19 24.51
CA ASN A 243 6.00 8.11 24.98
C ASN A 243 5.80 9.53 24.42
N ALA A 244 5.29 9.65 23.19
CA ALA A 244 5.09 10.94 22.52
C ALA A 244 3.68 11.04 21.90
N PRO A 245 2.62 11.22 22.72
CA PRO A 245 1.22 11.23 22.24
C PRO A 245 0.85 12.45 21.39
N HIS A 246 1.67 13.50 21.38
CA HIS A 246 1.45 14.73 20.63
C HIS A 246 1.93 14.67 19.18
N PHE A 247 2.68 13.64 18.77
CA PHE A 247 3.20 13.57 17.41
C PHE A 247 2.08 13.60 16.35
N PRO A 248 2.18 14.47 15.32
CA PRO A 248 1.15 14.64 14.30
C PRO A 248 1.18 13.48 13.29
N MET A 249 0.61 12.34 13.69
CA MET A 249 0.87 11.06 13.03
C MET A 249 0.41 11.00 11.56
N LYS A 250 -0.62 11.75 11.16
CA LYS A 250 -1.00 11.89 9.75
C LYS A 250 0.16 12.45 8.92
N LYS A 251 0.77 13.55 9.36
CA LYS A 251 1.90 14.18 8.65
C LYS A 251 3.14 13.30 8.64
N VAL A 252 3.45 12.64 9.75
CA VAL A 252 4.56 11.67 9.85
C VAL A 252 4.39 10.53 8.85
N LEU A 253 3.20 9.91 8.80
CA LEU A 253 2.92 8.78 7.91
C LEU A 253 2.87 9.18 6.44
N LEU A 254 2.30 10.36 6.14
CA LEU A 254 2.30 10.93 4.79
C LEU A 254 3.74 11.18 4.31
N LEU A 255 4.57 11.87 5.11
CA LEU A 255 5.97 12.11 4.78
C LEU A 255 6.74 10.79 4.63
N LEU A 256 6.56 9.85 5.55
CA LEU A 256 7.19 8.52 5.47
C LEU A 256 6.85 7.82 4.15
N TRP A 257 5.59 7.84 3.74
CA TRP A 257 5.17 7.28 2.46
C TRP A 257 5.87 7.94 1.29
N LYS A 258 5.90 9.28 1.24
CA LYS A 258 6.53 10.00 0.12
C LYS A 258 8.04 9.83 0.09
N VAL A 259 8.71 9.82 1.25
CA VAL A 259 10.14 9.56 1.36
C VAL A 259 10.47 8.15 0.86
N VAL A 260 9.74 7.12 1.28
CA VAL A 260 9.93 5.73 0.81
C VAL A 260 9.65 5.62 -0.70
N LEU A 261 8.59 6.27 -1.19
CA LEU A 261 8.24 6.24 -2.61
C LEU A 261 9.30 6.94 -3.49
N THR A 262 9.82 8.08 -3.03
CA THR A 262 10.80 8.88 -3.77
C THR A 262 12.20 8.26 -3.73
N SER A 263 12.64 7.79 -2.56
CA SER A 263 13.97 7.16 -2.40
C SER A 263 14.06 5.77 -3.04
N LEU A 264 12.99 4.97 -2.94
CA LEU A 264 12.99 3.61 -3.48
C LEU A 264 12.44 3.53 -4.89
N GLY A 265 11.64 4.48 -5.37
CA GLY A 265 10.94 4.46 -6.66
C GLY A 265 9.52 3.87 -6.61
N GLY A 266 8.71 4.21 -7.61
CA GLY A 266 7.33 3.74 -7.78
C GLY A 266 7.23 2.34 -8.38
N PHE A 267 6.00 1.96 -8.75
CA PHE A 267 5.72 0.64 -9.32
C PHE A 267 6.23 0.46 -10.75
N ARG A 268 6.39 1.55 -11.52
CA ARG A 268 6.96 1.52 -12.88
C ARG A 268 8.46 1.22 -12.81
N GLU A 269 9.19 2.01 -12.04
CA GLU A 269 10.63 1.85 -11.82
C GLU A 269 10.96 0.49 -11.19
N LEU A 270 10.14 0.04 -10.24
CA LEU A 270 10.25 -1.31 -9.65
C LEU A 270 10.17 -2.41 -10.72
N GLN A 271 9.29 -2.27 -11.72
CA GLN A 271 9.12 -3.26 -12.77
C GLN A 271 10.31 -3.25 -13.73
N ASP A 272 10.87 -2.08 -14.04
CA ASP A 272 12.07 -1.93 -14.87
C ASP A 272 13.30 -2.52 -14.18
N TRP A 273 13.54 -2.16 -12.91
CA TRP A 273 14.64 -2.75 -12.13
C TRP A 273 14.49 -4.26 -11.94
N LYS A 274 13.26 -4.76 -11.86
CA LYS A 274 13.01 -6.20 -11.82
C LYS A 274 13.39 -6.87 -13.13
N ASN A 275 13.11 -6.26 -14.28
CA ASN A 275 13.54 -6.80 -15.57
C ASN A 275 15.07 -6.76 -15.69
N LYS A 276 15.71 -5.65 -15.29
CA LYS A 276 17.17 -5.54 -15.24
C LYS A 276 17.81 -6.60 -14.32
N ALA A 277 17.26 -6.82 -13.13
CA ALA A 277 17.73 -7.87 -12.22
C ALA A 277 17.53 -9.29 -12.79
N ARG A 278 16.51 -9.51 -13.63
CA ARG A 278 16.30 -10.78 -14.33
C ARG A 278 17.32 -10.98 -15.44
N GLU A 279 17.62 -9.94 -16.20
CA GLU A 279 18.65 -9.96 -17.24
C GLU A 279 20.04 -10.30 -16.66
N VAL A 280 20.42 -9.65 -15.55
CA VAL A 280 21.68 -9.96 -14.82
C VAL A 280 21.71 -11.40 -14.33
N ALA A 281 20.55 -11.98 -13.96
CA ALA A 281 20.43 -13.37 -13.54
C ALA A 281 20.27 -14.37 -14.72
N GLY A 282 20.42 -13.92 -15.97
CA GLY A 282 20.25 -14.77 -17.16
C GLY A 282 18.81 -15.23 -17.41
N LEU A 283 17.81 -14.53 -16.86
CA LEU A 283 16.39 -14.85 -17.00
C LEU A 283 15.69 -13.93 -18.01
N PRO A 284 14.70 -14.43 -18.77
CA PRO A 284 13.93 -13.59 -19.69
C PRO A 284 13.10 -12.56 -18.91
N HIS A 285 12.78 -11.43 -19.54
CA HIS A 285 11.91 -10.40 -18.97
C HIS A 285 10.55 -10.97 -18.52
N VAL A 286 9.90 -10.27 -17.60
CA VAL A 286 8.57 -10.69 -17.15
C VAL A 286 7.59 -10.59 -18.33
N PRO A 287 6.86 -11.66 -18.69
CA PRO A 287 6.05 -11.68 -19.91
C PRO A 287 4.84 -10.73 -19.88
N ASP A 288 4.21 -10.56 -18.71
CA ASP A 288 3.02 -9.72 -18.57
C ASP A 288 3.21 -8.74 -17.40
N ASP A 289 3.15 -7.43 -17.65
CA ASP A 289 3.00 -6.44 -16.57
C ASP A 289 1.58 -6.54 -16.00
N SER A 290 1.50 -6.92 -14.73
CA SER A 290 0.23 -7.14 -14.06
C SER A 290 -0.58 -5.86 -13.92
N LEU A 291 0.04 -4.69 -13.76
CA LEU A 291 -0.72 -3.44 -13.64
C LEU A 291 -1.36 -3.07 -14.98
N ASN A 292 -0.58 -3.08 -16.05
CA ASN A 292 -1.09 -2.79 -17.41
C ASN A 292 -2.15 -3.79 -17.88
N VAL A 293 -1.97 -5.09 -17.61
CA VAL A 293 -3.01 -6.08 -17.94
C VAL A 293 -4.30 -5.79 -17.19
N ILE A 294 -4.23 -5.47 -15.89
CA ILE A 294 -5.42 -5.20 -15.07
C ILE A 294 -6.14 -3.92 -15.51
N LYS A 295 -5.41 -2.87 -15.93
CA LYS A 295 -6.01 -1.64 -16.45
C LYS A 295 -6.97 -1.91 -17.62
N ASN A 296 -6.70 -2.94 -18.42
CA ASN A 296 -7.52 -3.33 -19.57
C ASN A 296 -8.57 -4.41 -19.24
N MET A 297 -8.64 -4.90 -18.00
CA MET A 297 -9.64 -5.88 -17.59
C MET A 297 -10.94 -5.20 -17.16
N ARG A 298 -12.08 -5.80 -17.54
CA ARG A 298 -13.39 -5.41 -16.99
C ARG A 298 -13.64 -6.07 -15.64
N ALA A 299 -14.45 -5.42 -14.82
CA ALA A 299 -14.98 -6.02 -13.59
C ALA A 299 -15.74 -7.32 -13.93
N ALA A 300 -15.69 -8.31 -13.02
CA ALA A 300 -16.52 -9.49 -13.11
C ALA A 300 -17.98 -9.07 -12.98
N SER A 301 -18.70 -9.04 -14.10
CA SER A 301 -20.16 -9.10 -14.08
C SER A 301 -20.58 -10.49 -13.63
N PRO A 302 -21.70 -10.66 -12.90
CA PRO A 302 -22.31 -11.97 -12.76
C PRO A 302 -22.46 -12.56 -14.18
N PRO A 303 -22.11 -13.84 -14.42
CA PRO A 303 -22.41 -14.44 -15.70
C PRO A 303 -23.92 -14.35 -15.91
N THR A 304 -24.31 -13.75 -17.03
CA THR A 304 -25.69 -13.75 -17.53
C THR A 304 -26.21 -15.18 -17.39
N SER A 305 -27.28 -15.36 -16.63
CA SER A 305 -27.81 -16.72 -16.40
C SER A 305 -28.13 -17.35 -17.75
N ALA A 306 -27.95 -18.65 -17.92
CA ALA A 306 -28.34 -19.33 -19.17
C ALA A 306 -29.81 -19.02 -19.54
N THR A 307 -30.66 -18.78 -18.53
CA THR A 307 -32.04 -18.30 -18.69
C THR A 307 -32.11 -16.90 -19.32
N GLU A 308 -31.28 -15.94 -18.91
CA GLU A 308 -31.23 -14.57 -19.45
C GLU A 308 -30.66 -14.52 -20.88
N ILE A 309 -29.71 -15.41 -21.21
CA ILE A 309 -29.18 -15.54 -22.58
C ILE A 309 -30.26 -16.08 -23.53
N VAL A 310 -31.05 -17.07 -23.07
CA VAL A 310 -32.19 -17.60 -23.83
C VAL A 310 -33.31 -16.57 -23.95
N GLU A 311 -33.53 -15.74 -22.93
CA GLU A 311 -34.58 -14.72 -22.91
C GLU A 311 -34.20 -13.48 -23.76
N GLN A 312 -32.91 -13.11 -23.82
CA GLN A 312 -32.40 -12.11 -24.78
C GLN A 312 -32.42 -12.60 -26.23
N ALA A 313 -32.16 -13.89 -26.47
CA ALA A 313 -32.27 -14.49 -27.80
C ALA A 313 -33.71 -14.59 -28.30
N ARG A 314 -34.70 -14.60 -27.39
CA ARG A 314 -36.14 -14.66 -27.71
C ARG A 314 -36.83 -13.30 -27.88
N ARG A 315 -36.15 -12.17 -27.67
CA ARG A 315 -36.74 -10.84 -27.93
C ARG A 315 -36.55 -10.44 -29.40
N PRO A 316 -37.63 -10.21 -30.18
CA PRO A 316 -37.52 -9.66 -31.52
C PRO A 316 -36.98 -8.22 -31.46
N ARG A 317 -36.04 -7.89 -32.33
CA ARG A 317 -35.31 -6.59 -32.44
C ARG A 317 -36.18 -5.36 -32.83
N MET A 318 -37.48 -5.36 -32.58
CA MET A 318 -38.40 -4.29 -33.00
C MET A 318 -38.64 -3.19 -31.94
N SER A 319 -38.06 -3.28 -30.74
CA SER A 319 -38.32 -2.33 -29.64
C SER A 319 -37.11 -1.52 -29.15
N GLN A 320 -36.25 -1.06 -30.07
CA GLN A 320 -35.22 -0.04 -29.75
C GLN A 320 -35.38 1.26 -30.55
N ARG A 321 -36.37 1.35 -31.43
CA ARG A 321 -36.60 2.56 -32.26
C ARG A 321 -37.63 3.55 -31.67
N LYS A 322 -38.37 3.16 -30.61
CA LYS A 322 -39.41 4.02 -30.01
C LYS A 322 -38.91 4.97 -28.90
N GLU A 323 -37.72 4.76 -28.35
CA GLU A 323 -37.16 5.64 -27.30
C GLU A 323 -36.34 6.82 -27.82
N LEU A 324 -35.96 6.81 -29.11
CA LEU A 324 -35.15 7.87 -29.72
C LEU A 324 -35.94 8.94 -30.49
N ILE A 325 -37.26 8.78 -30.67
CA ILE A 325 -38.12 9.71 -31.43
C ILE A 325 -39.07 10.51 -30.50
N LEU A 326 -39.10 10.21 -29.18
CA LEU A 326 -39.97 10.91 -28.21
C LEU A 326 -39.32 12.14 -27.54
N ARG A 327 -38.21 12.66 -28.10
CA ARG A 327 -37.54 13.90 -27.63
C ARG A 327 -37.56 15.06 -28.64
N GLN A 328 -38.18 14.89 -29.79
CA GLN A 328 -38.39 15.97 -30.76
C GLN A 328 -39.81 15.89 -31.30
N THR A 329 -40.74 16.55 -30.61
CA THR A 329 -41.80 17.43 -31.12
C THR A 329 -42.90 17.54 -30.07
N SER A 330 -42.98 18.73 -29.48
CA SER A 330 -44.18 19.26 -28.84
C SER A 330 -45.08 19.85 -29.93
N MET A 331 -46.40 19.75 -29.72
CA MET A 331 -47.54 20.42 -30.40
C MET A 331 -48.45 19.54 -31.27
N GLU A 332 -49.74 19.68 -30.95
CA GLU A 332 -50.97 19.40 -31.73
C GLU A 332 -51.58 17.98 -31.77
N ASP A 333 -52.59 17.82 -30.89
CA ASP A 333 -54.03 17.67 -31.18
C ASP A 333 -54.63 16.40 -31.85
N SER A 334 -55.72 15.95 -31.20
CA SER A 334 -56.94 15.28 -31.70
C SER A 334 -56.97 13.82 -32.25
N MET A 335 -57.88 13.07 -31.60
CA MET A 335 -58.84 12.06 -32.11
C MET A 335 -58.51 10.55 -32.19
N GLN A 336 -59.20 9.82 -31.29
CA GLN A 336 -60.16 8.70 -31.49
C GLN A 336 -59.74 7.33 -32.09
N GLY A 337 -60.09 6.28 -31.33
CA GLY A 337 -60.68 4.99 -31.78
C GLY A 337 -59.72 3.96 -32.39
N GLN A 338 -59.97 2.66 -32.38
CA GLN A 338 -60.95 1.79 -31.71
C GLN A 338 -60.48 0.34 -31.99
N ASP A 339 -60.66 -0.53 -30.99
CA ASP A 339 -60.85 -1.99 -30.95
C ASP A 339 -60.54 -2.91 -32.16
N GLY A 340 -60.08 -4.13 -31.85
CA GLY A 340 -60.13 -5.26 -32.78
C GLY A 340 -59.28 -6.47 -32.40
N GLU A 341 -59.83 -7.36 -31.57
CA GLU A 341 -59.42 -8.76 -31.37
C GLU A 341 -59.58 -9.57 -32.67
N ASP A 342 -58.76 -10.61 -32.91
CA ASP A 342 -59.23 -11.99 -33.12
C ASP A 342 -58.08 -13.01 -33.24
N ASP A 343 -58.38 -14.22 -32.78
CA ASP A 343 -57.63 -15.45 -32.63
C ASP A 343 -57.35 -16.21 -33.95
N GLY A 344 -56.47 -17.24 -33.90
CA GLY A 344 -56.59 -18.36 -34.86
C GLY A 344 -55.35 -19.21 -35.17
N LYS A 345 -55.04 -20.15 -34.27
CA LYS A 345 -54.61 -21.57 -34.44
C LYS A 345 -53.73 -22.09 -35.60
N ASP A 346 -52.74 -22.86 -35.15
CA ASP A 346 -52.32 -24.25 -35.51
C ASP A 346 -51.98 -24.65 -36.96
N GLY A 347 -50.85 -25.35 -37.09
CA GLY A 347 -50.52 -26.19 -38.26
C GLY A 347 -49.05 -26.58 -38.35
N ASP A 348 -48.77 -27.86 -38.12
CA ASP A 348 -47.47 -28.54 -38.07
C ASP A 348 -46.78 -28.73 -39.45
N ASP A 349 -45.55 -29.27 -39.35
CA ASP A 349 -44.83 -30.15 -40.27
C ASP A 349 -43.79 -29.59 -41.27
N ASP A 350 -42.54 -29.90 -40.90
CA ASP A 350 -41.51 -30.66 -41.62
C ASP A 350 -40.98 -30.25 -43.01
N ASP A 351 -39.64 -30.24 -43.02
CA ASP A 351 -38.68 -30.62 -44.06
C ASP A 351 -38.72 -29.95 -45.45
N LEU A 352 -37.59 -29.33 -45.81
CA LEU A 352 -36.69 -29.84 -46.86
C LEU A 352 -35.58 -28.84 -47.21
N ASP A 353 -34.38 -29.39 -47.32
CA ASP A 353 -33.16 -28.77 -47.83
C ASP A 353 -33.25 -28.41 -49.32
N ASP A 354 -32.40 -27.43 -49.67
CA ASP A 354 -31.58 -27.37 -50.89
C ASP A 354 -31.93 -26.33 -51.99
N TYR A 355 -30.85 -25.85 -52.59
CA TYR A 355 -30.67 -25.06 -53.83
C TYR A 355 -30.53 -23.54 -53.74
N ASN A 356 -29.25 -23.18 -53.67
CA ASN A 356 -28.60 -21.95 -54.09
C ASN A 356 -28.66 -21.77 -55.63
N GLU A 357 -29.12 -20.61 -56.13
CA GLU A 357 -28.43 -19.71 -57.09
C GLU A 357 -29.40 -18.76 -57.83
N GLY A 358 -29.09 -17.46 -57.85
CA GLY A 358 -29.80 -16.47 -58.66
C GLY A 358 -29.66 -15.01 -58.20
N MET A 359 -28.46 -14.43 -58.24
CA MET A 359 -28.23 -12.97 -58.25
C MET A 359 -28.44 -12.43 -59.69
N PRO A 360 -28.66 -11.11 -59.97
CA PRO A 360 -28.21 -9.96 -59.17
C PRO A 360 -29.14 -8.71 -59.08
N GLY A 361 -28.87 -7.87 -58.08
CA GLY A 361 -28.81 -6.41 -58.30
C GLY A 361 -29.84 -5.53 -57.60
N ALA A 362 -29.55 -5.12 -56.35
CA ALA A 362 -29.82 -3.77 -55.88
C ALA A 362 -28.84 -3.41 -54.76
N MET A 363 -27.83 -2.60 -55.10
CA MET A 363 -26.80 -2.10 -54.19
C MET A 363 -27.44 -1.22 -53.10
N ARG A 364 -27.34 -1.63 -51.83
CA ARG A 364 -27.43 -0.72 -50.69
C ARG A 364 -26.02 -0.31 -50.28
N PRO A 365 -25.76 0.97 -49.98
CA PRO A 365 -24.43 1.43 -49.62
C PRO A 365 -23.98 0.80 -48.30
N SER A 366 -22.81 0.16 -48.35
CA SER A 366 -22.13 -0.47 -47.23
C SER A 366 -21.68 0.62 -46.24
N THR A 367 -22.35 0.74 -45.10
CA THR A 367 -21.71 1.33 -43.92
C THR A 367 -20.54 0.44 -43.54
N PRO A 368 -19.32 0.97 -43.31
CA PRO A 368 -18.21 0.14 -42.85
C PRO A 368 -18.63 -0.50 -41.51
N PRO A 369 -18.40 -1.80 -41.31
CA PRO A 369 -18.58 -2.38 -39.99
C PRO A 369 -17.64 -1.63 -39.04
N PRO A 370 -18.08 -1.27 -37.82
CA PRO A 370 -17.17 -0.75 -36.81
C PRO A 370 -16.03 -1.77 -36.63
N PRO A 371 -14.78 -1.32 -36.45
CA PRO A 371 -13.64 -2.23 -36.37
C PRO A 371 -13.94 -3.30 -35.34
N LEU A 372 -13.90 -4.57 -35.78
CA LEU A 372 -13.94 -5.73 -34.92
C LEU A 372 -12.75 -5.63 -33.97
N VAL A 373 -12.96 -5.09 -32.79
CA VAL A 373 -12.01 -5.20 -31.69
C VAL A 373 -11.92 -6.69 -31.41
N HIS A 374 -10.86 -7.33 -31.90
CA HIS A 374 -10.55 -8.72 -31.60
C HIS A 374 -10.41 -8.84 -30.07
N VAL A 375 -11.48 -9.25 -29.39
CA VAL A 375 -11.39 -9.72 -28.01
C VAL A 375 -10.69 -11.07 -28.09
N PRO A 376 -9.47 -11.24 -27.55
CA PRO A 376 -8.79 -12.52 -27.60
C PRO A 376 -9.67 -13.56 -26.90
N LYS A 377 -9.89 -14.72 -27.54
CA LYS A 377 -10.54 -15.88 -26.90
C LYS A 377 -9.57 -16.47 -25.87
N GLY A 378 -9.52 -15.92 -24.67
CA GLY A 378 -8.69 -16.43 -23.58
C GLY A 378 -8.45 -15.41 -22.46
N LEU A 379 -7.91 -15.90 -21.35
CA LEU A 379 -7.40 -15.03 -20.29
C LEU A 379 -6.26 -14.15 -20.84
N PRO A 380 -6.12 -12.89 -20.36
CA PRO A 380 -5.01 -12.02 -20.77
C PRO A 380 -3.67 -12.42 -20.13
N TRP A 381 -3.56 -13.65 -19.64
CA TRP A 381 -2.45 -14.13 -18.84
C TRP A 381 -1.77 -15.30 -19.54
N THR A 382 -0.45 -15.22 -19.69
CA THR A 382 0.32 -16.40 -20.09
C THR A 382 0.33 -17.43 -18.94
N PRO A 383 0.00 -18.72 -19.19
CA PRO A 383 0.13 -19.77 -18.18
C PRO A 383 1.56 -19.91 -17.67
N LYS A 384 1.71 -20.36 -16.41
CA LYS A 384 3.02 -20.54 -15.76
C LYS A 384 3.14 -21.91 -15.09
N VAL A 385 4.30 -22.52 -15.23
CA VAL A 385 4.71 -23.79 -14.59
C VAL A 385 5.96 -23.52 -13.76
N ARG A 386 6.07 -24.06 -12.54
CA ARG A 386 7.34 -24.02 -11.78
C ARG A 386 8.19 -25.21 -12.15
N GLN A 387 9.50 -25.06 -11.98
CA GLN A 387 10.45 -26.16 -12.14
C GLN A 387 10.05 -27.38 -11.28
N LYS A 388 9.74 -27.16 -9.99
CA LYS A 388 9.28 -28.23 -9.08
C LYS A 388 8.01 -28.93 -9.56
N ASP A 389 7.09 -28.20 -10.22
CA ASP A 389 5.84 -28.78 -10.73
C ASP A 389 6.13 -29.71 -11.93
N LEU A 390 7.15 -29.39 -12.74
CA LEU A 390 7.64 -30.24 -13.83
C LEU A 390 8.38 -31.48 -13.29
N GLU A 391 9.24 -31.30 -12.28
CA GLU A 391 9.95 -32.40 -11.62
C GLU A 391 8.97 -33.40 -10.99
N CYS A 392 7.99 -32.92 -10.21
CA CYS A 392 6.96 -33.79 -9.63
C CYS A 392 6.14 -34.53 -10.70
N PHE A 393 5.84 -33.87 -11.82
CA PHE A 393 5.14 -34.52 -12.94
C PHE A 393 5.98 -35.66 -13.54
N LEU A 394 7.27 -35.41 -13.76
CA LEU A 394 8.20 -36.42 -14.27
C LEU A 394 8.38 -37.57 -13.28
N ASP A 395 8.59 -37.29 -11.99
CA ASP A 395 8.75 -38.30 -10.96
C ASP A 395 7.51 -39.19 -10.83
N HIS A 396 6.31 -38.60 -10.79
CA HIS A 396 5.07 -39.37 -10.75
C HIS A 396 4.94 -40.27 -11.99
N THR A 397 5.29 -39.75 -13.16
CA THR A 397 5.16 -40.47 -14.42
C THR A 397 6.21 -41.58 -14.57
N ARG A 398 7.46 -41.32 -14.19
CA ARG A 398 8.55 -42.31 -14.16
C ARG A 398 8.26 -43.42 -13.17
N ASN A 399 7.78 -43.10 -11.96
CA ASN A 399 7.35 -44.10 -11.00
C ASN A 399 6.19 -44.95 -11.53
N LYS A 400 5.23 -44.34 -12.24
CA LYS A 400 4.08 -45.07 -12.80
C LYS A 400 4.45 -46.01 -13.95
N PHE A 401 5.31 -45.57 -14.87
CA PHE A 401 5.59 -46.30 -16.11
C PHE A 401 6.89 -47.11 -16.08
N VAL A 402 7.88 -46.68 -15.30
CA VAL A 402 9.24 -47.25 -15.30
C VAL A 402 9.63 -47.82 -13.93
N GLY A 403 9.00 -47.36 -12.84
CA GLY A 403 9.16 -47.92 -11.50
C GLY A 403 10.40 -47.43 -10.73
N PHE A 404 11.11 -46.41 -11.22
CA PHE A 404 12.20 -45.77 -10.47
C PHE A 404 12.11 -44.24 -10.51
N SER A 405 12.66 -43.61 -9.47
CA SER A 405 12.85 -42.17 -9.38
C SER A 405 14.30 -41.82 -9.71
N VAL A 406 14.50 -40.79 -10.54
CA VAL A 406 15.82 -40.20 -10.83
C VAL A 406 15.89 -38.88 -10.09
N GLY A 407 16.83 -38.73 -9.16
CA GLY A 407 17.03 -37.46 -8.47
C GLY A 407 17.56 -36.39 -9.41
N ILE A 408 16.91 -35.21 -9.44
CA ILE A 408 17.36 -33.98 -10.12
C ILE A 408 17.57 -34.17 -11.63
N ASP A 409 16.62 -34.78 -12.33
CA ASP A 409 16.64 -34.92 -13.79
C ASP A 409 15.33 -34.44 -14.41
N SER A 410 15.39 -33.32 -15.13
CA SER A 410 14.24 -32.72 -15.85
C SER A 410 14.18 -33.06 -17.35
N ASP A 411 15.12 -33.84 -17.86
CA ASP A 411 15.33 -34.01 -19.30
C ASP A 411 15.14 -35.43 -19.81
N THR A 412 15.46 -36.46 -19.01
CA THR A 412 15.32 -37.84 -19.48
C THR A 412 13.86 -38.27 -19.57
N LEU A 413 13.42 -38.58 -20.79
CA LEU A 413 12.08 -39.10 -21.09
C LEU A 413 12.09 -40.56 -21.56
N ILE A 414 13.25 -41.22 -21.47
CA ILE A 414 13.43 -42.60 -21.93
C ILE A 414 12.47 -43.52 -21.17
N GLY A 415 11.74 -44.37 -21.91
CA GLY A 415 10.76 -45.31 -21.35
C GLY A 415 9.37 -44.72 -21.07
N LEU A 416 9.14 -43.43 -21.38
CA LEU A 416 7.82 -42.80 -21.20
C LEU A 416 7.00 -42.82 -22.52
N PRO A 417 5.66 -42.91 -22.45
CA PRO A 417 4.81 -42.83 -23.64
C PRO A 417 4.86 -41.47 -24.36
N GLN A 418 4.66 -41.46 -25.68
CA GLN A 418 4.67 -40.24 -26.51
C GLN A 418 3.78 -39.09 -25.99
N PRO A 419 2.54 -39.31 -25.48
CA PRO A 419 1.73 -38.22 -24.91
C PRO A 419 2.40 -37.52 -23.72
N ILE A 420 3.23 -38.22 -22.94
CA ILE A 420 4.01 -37.63 -21.85
C ILE A 420 5.11 -36.72 -22.41
N HIS A 421 5.74 -37.10 -23.53
CA HIS A 421 6.74 -36.27 -24.18
C HIS A 421 6.13 -34.94 -24.64
N GLU A 422 4.93 -35.00 -25.23
CA GLU A 422 4.18 -33.81 -25.61
C GLU A 422 3.80 -32.97 -24.40
N GLY A 423 3.31 -33.60 -23.31
CA GLY A 423 3.01 -32.93 -22.06
C GLY A 423 4.22 -32.20 -21.47
N VAL A 424 5.38 -32.86 -21.40
CA VAL A 424 6.64 -32.25 -20.94
C VAL A 424 7.06 -31.10 -21.83
N LYS A 425 6.94 -31.24 -23.16
CA LYS A 425 7.24 -30.15 -24.10
C LYS A 425 6.38 -28.91 -23.83
N VAL A 426 5.09 -29.10 -23.57
CA VAL A 426 4.17 -28.00 -23.20
C VAL A 426 4.53 -27.40 -21.84
N LEU A 427 4.83 -28.23 -20.84
CA LEU A 427 5.24 -27.76 -19.51
C LEU A 427 6.52 -26.93 -19.60
N LYS A 428 7.56 -27.42 -20.30
CA LYS A 428 8.84 -26.72 -20.52
C LYS A 428 8.65 -25.36 -21.19
N LYS A 429 7.76 -25.26 -22.19
CA LYS A 429 7.43 -23.98 -22.85
C LYS A 429 6.89 -22.92 -21.88
N HIS A 430 6.20 -23.32 -20.82
CA HIS A 430 5.57 -22.43 -19.85
C HIS A 430 6.32 -22.37 -18.50
N VAL A 431 7.52 -22.95 -18.40
CA VAL A 431 8.35 -22.85 -17.19
C VAL A 431 8.69 -21.38 -16.93
N TYR A 432 8.38 -20.92 -15.72
CA TYR A 432 8.72 -19.59 -15.26
C TYR A 432 9.55 -19.69 -13.99
N VAL A 433 10.82 -19.30 -14.09
CA VAL A 433 11.73 -19.15 -12.94
C VAL A 433 11.65 -17.73 -12.41
N SER A 434 11.36 -17.60 -11.13
CA SER A 434 11.29 -16.32 -10.43
C SER A 434 12.66 -15.93 -9.86
N LEU A 435 12.92 -14.61 -9.73
CA LEU A 435 14.12 -14.12 -9.04
C LEU A 435 14.24 -14.67 -7.61
N ALA A 436 13.10 -14.82 -6.93
CA ALA A 436 13.05 -15.38 -5.58
C ALA A 436 13.56 -16.84 -5.53
N GLU A 437 13.27 -17.66 -6.55
CA GLU A 437 13.78 -19.04 -6.61
C GLU A 437 15.29 -19.06 -6.87
N VAL A 438 15.81 -18.14 -7.70
CA VAL A 438 17.26 -17.99 -7.91
C VAL A 438 17.97 -17.58 -6.62
N GLN A 439 17.40 -16.61 -5.90
CA GLN A 439 17.92 -16.14 -4.62
C GLN A 439 17.91 -17.25 -3.56
N ILE A 440 16.78 -17.96 -3.39
CA ILE A 440 16.70 -19.10 -2.44
C ILE A 440 17.74 -20.17 -2.78
N ARG A 441 17.87 -20.54 -4.06
CA ARG A 441 18.86 -21.56 -4.48
C ARG A 441 20.29 -21.12 -4.15
N ARG A 442 20.62 -19.85 -4.38
CA ARG A 442 21.94 -19.30 -4.04
C ARG A 442 22.22 -19.41 -2.53
N GLU A 443 21.23 -19.13 -1.69
CA GLU A 443 21.33 -19.26 -0.24
C GLU A 443 21.43 -20.71 0.23
N GLU A 444 20.68 -21.63 -0.38
CA GLU A 444 20.80 -23.07 -0.13
C GLU A 444 22.19 -23.60 -0.50
N GLU A 445 22.79 -23.12 -1.60
CA GLU A 445 24.15 -23.47 -1.99
C GLU A 445 25.21 -22.90 -1.02
N ILE A 446 25.00 -21.69 -0.51
CA ILE A 446 25.87 -21.09 0.52
C ILE A 446 25.80 -21.92 1.80
N ALA A 447 24.60 -22.29 2.24
CA ALA A 447 24.41 -23.14 3.42
C ALA A 447 25.03 -24.54 3.26
N LYS A 448 25.04 -25.09 2.03
CA LYS A 448 25.69 -26.39 1.74
C LYS A 448 27.22 -26.32 1.71
N ASN A 449 27.78 -25.19 1.27
CA ASN A 449 29.22 -25.01 1.14
C ASN A 449 29.68 -23.70 1.83
N PRO A 450 29.66 -23.63 3.18
CA PRO A 450 29.97 -22.40 3.90
C PRO A 450 31.40 -21.91 3.61
N MET A 451 32.39 -22.81 3.66
CA MET A 451 33.81 -22.48 3.55
C MET A 451 34.23 -21.94 2.16
N THR A 452 33.74 -22.55 1.08
CA THR A 452 34.21 -22.24 -0.28
C THR A 452 33.71 -20.90 -0.80
N LYS A 453 32.51 -20.48 -0.40
CA LYS A 453 31.95 -19.17 -0.79
C LYS A 453 32.35 -18.06 0.18
N PHE A 454 32.74 -18.39 1.41
CA PHE A 454 33.23 -17.42 2.38
C PHE A 454 34.55 -16.78 1.94
N ASP A 455 35.51 -17.58 1.47
CA ASP A 455 36.79 -17.05 0.95
C ASP A 455 36.59 -16.14 -0.27
N LEU A 456 35.63 -16.43 -1.15
CA LEU A 456 35.29 -15.59 -2.31
C LEU A 456 34.60 -14.27 -1.91
N VAL A 457 33.82 -14.29 -0.83
CA VAL A 457 33.19 -13.08 -0.26
C VAL A 457 34.23 -12.24 0.50
N ALA A 458 35.16 -12.87 1.22
CA ALA A 458 36.26 -12.22 1.92
C ALA A 458 37.31 -11.60 0.96
N GLN A 459 37.42 -12.12 -0.26
CA GLN A 459 38.31 -11.60 -1.32
C GLN A 459 37.69 -10.51 -2.20
N GLY A 460 36.49 -10.01 -1.88
CA GLY A 460 35.88 -8.86 -2.56
C GLY A 460 35.04 -9.16 -3.81
N GLU A 461 34.98 -10.42 -4.28
CA GLU A 461 34.11 -10.82 -5.40
C GLU A 461 32.62 -10.97 -4.99
N GLY A 462 32.30 -10.64 -3.74
CA GLY A 462 30.97 -10.73 -3.13
C GLY A 462 30.46 -9.45 -2.46
N GLU A 463 31.05 -8.27 -2.74
CA GLU A 463 30.59 -7.01 -2.15
C GLU A 463 29.10 -6.78 -2.41
N ILE A 464 28.36 -6.59 -1.32
CA ILE A 464 26.93 -6.33 -1.36
C ILE A 464 26.73 -4.95 -1.96
N VAL A 465 26.08 -4.90 -3.13
CA VAL A 465 25.70 -3.64 -3.75
C VAL A 465 24.75 -2.87 -2.82
N MET A 466 25.23 -1.75 -2.29
CA MET A 466 24.48 -0.87 -1.40
C MET A 466 23.43 -0.07 -2.18
N THR A 467 22.36 -0.75 -2.59
CA THR A 467 21.20 -0.09 -3.21
C THR A 467 20.41 0.69 -2.15
N PRO A 468 19.59 1.68 -2.53
CA PRO A 468 18.71 2.37 -1.57
C PRO A 468 17.80 1.42 -0.76
N ARG A 469 17.41 0.29 -1.36
CA ARG A 469 16.60 -0.76 -0.71
C ARG A 469 17.41 -1.50 0.35
N GLU A 470 18.68 -1.77 0.08
CA GLU A 470 19.61 -2.42 1.01
C GLU A 470 19.90 -1.53 2.21
N VAL A 471 20.27 -0.27 1.95
CA VAL A 471 20.55 0.73 2.99
C VAL A 471 19.34 0.91 3.91
N LEU A 472 18.14 1.03 3.34
CA LEU A 472 16.93 1.14 4.14
C LEU A 472 16.64 -0.15 4.93
N TYR A 473 16.79 -1.33 4.34
CA TYR A 473 16.56 -2.59 5.06
C TYR A 473 17.52 -2.72 6.25
N GLN A 474 18.81 -2.44 6.04
CA GLN A 474 19.84 -2.50 7.07
C GLN A 474 19.53 -1.52 8.22
N GLY A 475 19.17 -0.27 7.89
CA GLY A 475 18.79 0.72 8.90
C GLY A 475 17.51 0.35 9.66
N MET A 476 16.56 -0.32 8.99
CA MET A 476 15.32 -0.76 9.64
C MET A 476 15.50 -2.04 10.47
N LEU A 477 16.43 -2.92 10.11
CA LEU A 477 16.54 -4.29 10.63
C LEU A 477 16.46 -4.41 12.17
N PRO A 478 17.18 -3.58 12.97
CA PRO A 478 17.17 -3.71 14.44
C PRO A 478 15.79 -3.53 15.07
N SER A 479 14.96 -2.66 14.50
CA SER A 479 13.64 -2.30 15.03
C SER A 479 12.49 -2.67 14.08
N LEU A 480 12.76 -3.46 13.03
CA LEU A 480 11.78 -3.82 12.01
C LEU A 480 10.51 -4.48 12.59
N PRO A 481 10.60 -5.43 13.55
CA PRO A 481 9.42 -6.00 14.19
C PRO A 481 8.54 -4.92 14.87
N GLN A 482 9.17 -3.98 15.58
CA GLN A 482 8.50 -2.89 16.30
C GLN A 482 7.84 -1.93 15.31
N TYR A 483 8.50 -1.60 14.20
CA TYR A 483 7.92 -0.78 13.13
C TYR A 483 6.66 -1.44 12.55
N MET A 484 6.71 -2.75 12.26
CA MET A 484 5.55 -3.47 11.73
C MET A 484 4.38 -3.48 12.73
N ILE A 485 4.65 -3.74 14.02
CA ILE A 485 3.64 -3.70 15.07
C ILE A 485 3.03 -2.30 15.21
N ALA A 486 3.85 -1.25 15.20
CA ALA A 486 3.40 0.13 15.37
C ALA A 486 2.48 0.58 14.22
N LEU A 487 2.87 0.31 12.95
CA LEU A 487 2.03 0.59 11.79
C LEU A 487 0.67 -0.13 11.87
N LEU A 488 0.65 -1.41 12.28
CA LEU A 488 -0.59 -2.17 12.39
C LEU A 488 -1.47 -1.69 13.56
N LYS A 489 -0.87 -1.23 14.67
CA LYS A 489 -1.61 -0.60 15.78
C LYS A 489 -2.31 0.68 15.33
N ILE A 490 -1.62 1.56 14.59
CA ILE A 490 -2.23 2.78 14.04
C ILE A 490 -3.30 2.44 13.02
N LEU A 491 -3.05 1.46 12.14
CA LEU A 491 -4.03 0.99 11.16
C LEU A 491 -5.31 0.47 11.83
N LEU A 492 -5.18 -0.23 12.97
CA LEU A 492 -6.31 -0.70 13.76
C LEU A 492 -7.10 0.45 14.38
N ALA A 493 -6.43 1.47 14.92
CA ALA A 493 -7.09 2.66 15.48
C ALA A 493 -7.85 3.47 14.40
N ALA A 494 -7.28 3.54 13.19
CA ALA A 494 -7.90 4.20 12.04
C ALA A 494 -8.96 3.36 11.31
N ALA A 495 -9.12 2.07 11.66
CA ALA A 495 -10.08 1.19 11.01
C ALA A 495 -11.52 1.71 11.23
N PRO A 496 -12.41 1.70 10.24
CA PRO A 496 -13.74 2.30 10.39
C PRO A 496 -14.67 1.56 11.38
N THR A 497 -14.31 0.32 11.73
CA THR A 497 -15.00 -0.48 12.76
C THR A 497 -14.44 -0.31 14.17
N SER A 498 -13.44 0.55 14.39
CA SER A 498 -12.90 0.83 15.71
C SER A 498 -13.94 1.56 16.58
N LYS A 499 -14.12 1.10 17.83
CA LYS A 499 -14.96 1.80 18.81
C LYS A 499 -14.03 2.69 19.65
N ALA A 500 -14.48 3.89 20.01
CA ALA A 500 -13.68 4.84 20.80
C ALA A 500 -13.16 4.29 22.16
N LYS A 501 -13.82 3.27 22.74
CA LYS A 501 -13.37 2.60 23.98
C LYS A 501 -12.28 1.54 23.78
N THR A 502 -11.98 1.16 22.53
CA THR A 502 -11.00 0.10 22.20
C THR A 502 -9.68 0.64 21.66
N ASP A 503 -9.54 1.96 21.55
CA ASP A 503 -8.36 2.58 20.96
C ASP A 503 -7.26 2.70 22.03
N SER A 504 -6.22 1.88 21.91
CA SER A 504 -5.05 1.95 22.80
C SER A 504 -4.20 3.20 22.56
N ILE A 505 -4.45 3.94 21.49
CA ILE A 505 -3.69 5.13 21.05
C ILE A 505 -4.66 6.19 20.51
N ASN A 506 -4.41 7.47 20.81
CA ASN A 506 -5.21 8.58 20.30
C ASN A 506 -4.61 9.14 19.00
N ILE A 507 -5.08 8.66 17.85
CA ILE A 507 -4.62 9.13 16.54
C ILE A 507 -5.21 10.50 16.13
N LEU A 508 -6.10 11.08 16.93
CA LEU A 508 -6.85 12.29 16.56
C LEU A 508 -6.27 13.59 17.16
N ALA A 509 -5.19 13.51 17.93
CA ALA A 509 -4.55 14.68 18.55
C ALA A 509 -4.21 15.79 17.53
N ASP A 510 -3.93 15.42 16.28
CA ASP A 510 -3.57 16.33 15.18
C ASP A 510 -4.77 16.97 14.43
N VAL A 511 -6.00 16.68 14.87
CA VAL A 511 -7.23 17.26 14.29
C VAL A 511 -8.04 18.01 15.34
N LEU A 512 -7.95 17.59 16.61
CA LEU A 512 -8.77 18.17 17.67
C LEU A 512 -8.36 19.62 17.95
N PRO A 513 -9.30 20.58 17.89
CA PRO A 513 -9.05 21.97 18.26
C PRO A 513 -8.78 22.13 19.76
N GLU A 514 -8.18 23.26 20.15
CA GLU A 514 -8.04 23.61 21.57
C GLU A 514 -9.42 23.80 22.24
N GLU A 515 -10.32 24.50 21.54
CA GLU A 515 -11.69 24.70 21.97
C GLU A 515 -12.65 23.87 21.12
N MET A 516 -13.52 23.09 21.77
CA MET A 516 -14.49 22.27 21.05
C MET A 516 -15.56 23.14 20.38
N PRO A 517 -15.98 22.79 19.15
CA PRO A 517 -16.92 23.60 18.40
C PRO A 517 -18.28 23.67 19.10
N ILE A 518 -18.83 24.89 19.20
CA ILE A 518 -20.10 25.17 19.87
C ILE A 518 -21.27 25.06 18.88
N THR A 519 -21.03 25.33 17.59
CA THR A 519 -22.06 25.30 16.55
C THR A 519 -22.19 23.93 15.91
N VAL A 520 -23.41 23.59 15.47
CA VAL A 520 -23.70 22.34 14.75
C VAL A 520 -22.86 22.23 13.47
N LEU A 521 -22.72 23.34 12.74
CA LEU A 521 -21.95 23.37 11.48
C LEU A 521 -20.46 23.07 11.70
N GLN A 522 -19.83 23.70 12.71
CA GLN A 522 -18.43 23.42 13.03
C GLN A 522 -18.25 22.00 13.59
N SER A 523 -19.22 21.48 14.33
CA SER A 523 -19.21 20.09 14.79
C SER A 523 -19.29 19.10 13.61
N MET A 524 -20.11 19.39 12.59
CA MET A 524 -20.17 18.61 11.35
C MET A 524 -18.85 18.69 10.55
N LYS A 525 -18.26 19.89 10.40
CA LYS A 525 -16.94 20.10 9.78
C LYS A 525 -15.88 19.22 10.46
N LEU A 526 -15.83 19.24 11.80
CA LEU A 526 -14.90 18.42 12.59
C LEU A 526 -15.15 16.91 12.41
N GLY A 527 -16.42 16.49 12.39
CA GLY A 527 -16.77 15.08 12.18
C GLY A 527 -16.32 14.55 10.81
N ILE A 528 -16.47 15.36 9.77
CA ILE A 528 -15.97 15.04 8.42
C ILE A 528 -14.44 14.96 8.42
N ASP A 529 -13.75 15.93 9.02
CA ASP A 529 -12.28 15.96 9.05
C ASP A 529 -11.69 14.79 9.86
N VAL A 530 -12.32 14.38 10.96
CA VAL A 530 -11.91 13.20 11.73
C VAL A 530 -11.98 11.92 10.88
N ASN A 531 -13.04 11.76 10.08
CA ASN A 531 -13.14 10.61 9.18
C ASN A 531 -12.11 10.69 8.05
N ARG A 532 -11.95 11.87 7.43
CA ARG A 532 -10.93 12.15 6.41
C ARG A 532 -9.53 11.79 6.91
N HIS A 533 -9.21 12.19 8.14
CA HIS A 533 -7.94 11.91 8.80
C HIS A 533 -7.68 10.41 8.93
N LYS A 534 -8.68 9.62 9.36
CA LYS A 534 -8.58 8.16 9.42
C LYS A 534 -8.34 7.55 8.04
N GLU A 535 -9.06 8.01 7.01
CA GLU A 535 -8.88 7.53 5.63
C GLU A 535 -7.46 7.80 5.10
N ILE A 536 -6.91 8.99 5.35
CA ILE A 536 -5.55 9.37 4.95
C ILE A 536 -4.51 8.50 5.65
N ILE A 537 -4.66 8.24 6.95
CA ILE A 537 -3.78 7.34 7.70
C ILE A 537 -3.80 5.92 7.12
N VAL A 538 -4.99 5.38 6.85
CA VAL A 538 -5.13 4.04 6.25
C VAL A 538 -4.47 4.01 4.86
N LYS A 539 -4.66 5.07 4.05
CA LYS A 539 -4.01 5.23 2.75
C LYS A 539 -2.50 5.14 2.89
N ALA A 540 -1.90 6.00 3.71
CA ALA A 540 -0.45 6.09 3.88
C ALA A 540 0.16 4.77 4.38
N ILE A 541 -0.42 4.15 5.42
CA ILE A 541 0.11 2.89 5.97
C ILE A 541 0.01 1.76 4.93
N SER A 542 -1.12 1.65 4.23
CA SER A 542 -1.30 0.61 3.22
C SER A 542 -0.30 0.73 2.07
N ALA A 543 0.06 1.96 1.69
CA ALA A 543 1.05 2.23 0.65
C ALA A 543 2.48 1.93 1.10
N VAL A 544 2.88 2.40 2.29
CA VAL A 544 4.19 2.10 2.90
C VAL A 544 4.43 0.59 2.98
N LEU A 545 3.48 -0.15 3.56
CA LEU A 545 3.60 -1.60 3.71
C LEU A 545 3.73 -2.31 2.36
N LEU A 546 2.95 -1.88 1.35
CA LEU A 546 2.98 -2.50 0.03
C LEU A 546 4.28 -2.20 -0.74
N LEU A 547 4.79 -0.97 -0.64
CA LEU A 547 6.07 -0.55 -1.24
C LEU A 547 7.22 -1.34 -0.64
N LEU A 548 7.33 -1.40 0.69
CA LEU A 548 8.39 -2.16 1.37
C LEU A 548 8.35 -3.66 1.02
N LEU A 549 7.16 -4.30 1.06
CA LEU A 549 7.00 -5.70 0.66
C LEU A 549 7.31 -5.97 -0.82
N LYS A 550 7.40 -4.94 -1.66
CA LYS A 550 7.77 -5.07 -3.07
C LYS A 550 9.26 -4.83 -3.27
N HIS A 551 9.78 -3.75 -2.72
CA HIS A 551 11.19 -3.36 -2.84
C HIS A 551 12.11 -4.33 -2.11
N PHE A 552 11.77 -4.76 -0.89
CA PHE A 552 12.55 -5.79 -0.21
C PHE A 552 12.50 -7.13 -0.94
N LYS A 553 11.38 -7.46 -1.59
CA LYS A 553 11.31 -8.69 -2.40
C LYS A 553 12.16 -8.62 -3.66
N LEU A 554 12.26 -7.44 -4.27
CA LEU A 554 13.14 -7.21 -5.42
C LEU A 554 14.60 -7.34 -4.99
N ASN A 555 14.97 -6.71 -3.87
CA ASN A 555 16.33 -6.72 -3.35
C ASN A 555 16.74 -8.12 -2.88
N HIS A 556 15.99 -8.73 -1.95
CA HIS A 556 16.18 -10.12 -1.57
C HIS A 556 14.92 -10.79 -0.99
N VAL A 557 14.57 -11.98 -1.47
CA VAL A 557 13.40 -12.74 -0.99
C VAL A 557 13.36 -12.94 0.53
N TYR A 558 14.50 -13.16 1.19
CA TYR A 558 14.53 -13.32 2.66
C TYR A 558 14.34 -12.02 3.44
N GLN A 559 14.69 -10.85 2.89
CA GLN A 559 14.31 -9.57 3.48
C GLN A 559 12.78 -9.39 3.46
N PHE A 560 12.16 -9.76 2.33
CA PHE A 560 10.70 -9.80 2.21
C PHE A 560 10.07 -10.79 3.19
N GLU A 561 10.60 -12.01 3.31
CA GLU A 561 10.05 -13.01 4.22
C GLU A 561 10.21 -12.61 5.68
N TYR A 562 11.33 -11.98 6.07
CA TYR A 562 11.51 -11.43 7.42
C TYR A 562 10.41 -10.43 7.78
N MET A 563 10.20 -9.41 6.93
CA MET A 563 9.12 -8.43 7.12
C MET A 563 7.74 -9.09 7.10
N SER A 564 7.52 -10.02 6.18
CA SER A 564 6.24 -10.73 6.04
C SER A 564 5.90 -11.59 7.26
N GLN A 565 6.89 -12.26 7.87
CA GLN A 565 6.70 -13.07 9.07
C GLN A 565 6.30 -12.19 10.26
N HIS A 566 6.96 -11.03 10.44
CA HIS A 566 6.63 -10.07 11.49
C HIS A 566 5.23 -9.46 11.32
N LEU A 567 4.81 -9.16 10.08
CA LEU A 567 3.43 -8.73 9.82
C LEU A 567 2.39 -9.80 10.18
N VAL A 568 2.65 -11.06 9.84
CA VAL A 568 1.74 -12.17 10.17
C VAL A 568 1.68 -12.39 11.67
N PHE A 569 2.84 -12.38 12.36
CA PHE A 569 2.93 -12.49 13.82
C PHE A 569 2.19 -11.35 14.54
N ALA A 570 2.30 -10.14 14.02
CA ALA A 570 1.60 -8.96 14.52
C ALA A 570 0.11 -8.88 14.11
N ASN A 571 -0.49 -10.00 13.70
CA ASN A 571 -1.93 -10.12 13.38
C ASN A 571 -2.40 -9.26 12.18
N CYS A 572 -1.55 -9.03 11.18
CA CYS A 572 -1.94 -8.31 9.96
C CYS A 572 -3.10 -8.97 9.21
N ILE A 573 -3.09 -10.31 9.07
CA ILE A 573 -4.15 -11.07 8.38
C ILE A 573 -5.54 -10.81 8.99
N PRO A 574 -5.79 -11.08 10.28
CA PRO A 574 -7.10 -10.83 10.88
C PRO A 574 -7.45 -9.34 10.90
N LEU A 575 -6.47 -8.42 11.02
CA LEU A 575 -6.71 -6.99 10.94
C LEU A 575 -7.28 -6.57 9.57
N VAL A 576 -6.67 -7.01 8.47
CA VAL A 576 -7.17 -6.75 7.12
C VAL A 576 -8.57 -7.34 6.95
N LEU A 577 -8.81 -8.56 7.44
CA LEU A 577 -10.14 -9.17 7.37
C LEU A 577 -11.18 -8.39 8.18
N LYS A 578 -10.82 -7.88 9.36
CA LYS A 578 -11.69 -7.01 10.16
C LYS A 578 -12.04 -5.73 9.40
N PHE A 579 -11.07 -5.14 8.70
CA PHE A 579 -11.28 -3.96 7.86
C PHE A 579 -12.31 -4.23 6.74
N PHE A 580 -12.26 -5.39 6.09
CA PHE A 580 -13.25 -5.78 5.07
C PHE A 580 -14.57 -6.31 5.64
N ASN A 581 -14.63 -6.59 6.95
CA ASN A 581 -15.83 -7.09 7.63
C ASN A 581 -16.82 -5.97 7.97
N GLN A 582 -17.11 -5.11 7.00
CA GLN A 582 -18.05 -3.99 7.09
C GLN A 582 -18.79 -3.84 5.77
N ASN A 583 -19.69 -2.85 5.66
CA ASN A 583 -20.28 -2.50 4.38
C ASN A 583 -19.24 -1.78 3.51
N ILE A 584 -18.52 -2.56 2.70
CA ILE A 584 -17.43 -2.04 1.85
C ILE A 584 -17.92 -1.04 0.81
N MET A 585 -19.17 -1.19 0.33
CA MET A 585 -19.75 -0.27 -0.65
C MET A 585 -19.96 1.10 -0.03
N SER A 586 -20.54 1.15 1.17
CA SER A 586 -20.72 2.39 1.92
C SER A 586 -19.38 3.03 2.31
N TYR A 587 -18.37 2.21 2.62
CA TYR A 587 -17.03 2.73 2.93
C TYR A 587 -16.37 3.38 1.70
N ILE A 588 -16.46 2.73 0.53
CA ILE A 588 -15.92 3.29 -0.71
C ILE A 588 -16.71 4.50 -1.18
N ALA A 589 -18.03 4.55 -0.97
CA ALA A 589 -18.87 5.69 -1.30
C ALA A 589 -18.88 6.80 -0.24
N ALA A 590 -18.08 6.70 0.83
CA ALA A 590 -18.05 7.68 1.89
C ALA A 590 -17.54 9.04 1.39
N LYS A 591 -18.22 10.11 1.79
CA LYS A 591 -17.89 11.49 1.40
C LYS A 591 -17.34 12.23 2.60
N ASN A 592 -16.01 12.25 2.69
CA ASN A 592 -15.29 12.94 3.77
C ASN A 592 -14.31 13.99 3.21
N THR A 593 -14.75 14.77 2.23
CA THR A 593 -13.96 15.85 1.61
C THR A 593 -14.86 17.06 1.41
N ILE A 594 -14.37 18.26 1.71
CA ILE A 594 -15.09 19.53 1.52
C ILE A 594 -14.22 20.39 0.59
N ALA A 595 -14.46 20.27 -0.72
CA ALA A 595 -13.59 20.83 -1.76
C ALA A 595 -13.38 22.35 -1.68
N VAL A 596 -14.38 23.08 -1.17
CA VAL A 596 -14.35 24.54 -1.01
C VAL A 596 -13.29 25.00 -0.01
N ILE A 597 -13.01 24.18 1.01
CA ILE A 597 -12.06 24.51 2.08
C ILE A 597 -10.76 23.69 2.01
N ASP A 598 -10.57 22.91 0.94
CA ASP A 598 -9.30 22.26 0.67
C ASP A 598 -8.25 23.30 0.24
N PHE A 599 -7.01 23.12 0.68
CA PHE A 599 -5.90 23.95 0.19
C PHE A 599 -5.57 23.57 -1.27
N PRO A 600 -5.35 24.53 -2.19
CA PRO A 600 -5.21 25.98 -1.96
C PRO A 600 -6.50 26.80 -2.13
N ASN A 601 -7.65 26.19 -2.44
CA ASN A 601 -8.91 26.91 -2.65
C ASN A 601 -9.30 27.76 -1.43
N CYS A 602 -9.02 27.28 -0.23
CA CYS A 602 -9.31 27.99 1.02
C CYS A 602 -8.47 29.26 1.26
N VAL A 603 -7.49 29.55 0.39
CA VAL A 603 -6.61 30.72 0.54
C VAL A 603 -6.54 31.61 -0.71
N ILE A 604 -7.13 31.19 -1.84
CA ILE A 604 -7.13 31.93 -3.11
C ILE A 604 -8.54 32.44 -3.40
N GLY A 605 -8.66 33.72 -3.76
CA GLY A 605 -9.93 34.34 -4.16
C GLY A 605 -10.91 34.59 -2.99
N GLU A 606 -12.16 34.92 -3.34
CA GLU A 606 -13.23 35.11 -2.37
C GLU A 606 -13.64 33.78 -1.74
N GLN A 607 -13.54 33.72 -0.42
CA GLN A 607 -13.85 32.51 0.34
C GLN A 607 -15.37 32.32 0.45
N PRO A 608 -15.94 31.24 -0.11
CA PRO A 608 -17.38 31.01 -0.02
C PRO A 608 -17.77 30.77 1.44
N GLU A 609 -18.87 31.38 1.89
CA GLU A 609 -19.40 31.08 3.22
C GLU A 609 -19.74 29.59 3.33
N LEU A 610 -19.28 28.96 4.41
CA LEU A 610 -19.57 27.54 4.66
C LEU A 610 -21.07 27.39 4.95
N THR A 611 -21.84 26.95 3.97
CA THR A 611 -23.27 26.66 4.12
C THR A 611 -23.51 25.17 4.33
N ALA A 612 -24.66 24.79 4.89
CA ALA A 612 -25.05 23.38 4.99
C ALA A 612 -25.12 22.69 3.61
N GLU A 613 -25.47 23.45 2.57
CA GLU A 613 -25.53 22.97 1.18
C GLU A 613 -24.13 22.77 0.58
N SER A 614 -23.14 23.58 0.95
CA SER A 614 -21.73 23.39 0.55
C SER A 614 -21.11 22.09 1.10
N LEU A 615 -21.60 21.60 2.24
CA LEU A 615 -21.24 20.29 2.80
C LEU A 615 -21.87 19.12 2.03
N GLU A 616 -22.96 19.37 1.31
CA GLU A 616 -23.71 18.40 0.50
C GLU A 616 -23.32 18.46 -1.00
N ALA A 617 -22.66 19.53 -1.44
CA ALA A 617 -22.19 19.76 -2.81
C ALA A 617 -21.01 18.83 -3.20
N GLY A 618 -21.29 17.54 -3.29
CA GLY A 618 -20.38 16.47 -3.74
C GLY A 618 -21.12 15.28 -4.34
N ASP A 619 -22.36 15.50 -4.81
CA ASP A 619 -23.27 14.44 -5.27
C ASP A 619 -22.91 13.76 -6.60
N SER A 620 -21.87 14.23 -7.30
CA SER A 620 -21.39 13.64 -8.55
C SER A 620 -20.30 12.57 -8.40
N ILE A 621 -19.59 12.51 -7.26
CA ILE A 621 -18.45 11.58 -7.09
C ILE A 621 -18.95 10.21 -6.61
N GLN A 622 -18.75 9.18 -7.43
CA GLN A 622 -19.25 7.82 -7.19
C GLN A 622 -18.46 7.06 -6.11
N PHE A 623 -17.21 7.44 -5.84
CA PHE A 623 -16.34 6.76 -4.88
C PHE A 623 -15.25 7.68 -4.30
N CYS A 624 -14.78 7.36 -3.10
CA CYS A 624 -13.61 7.95 -2.46
C CYS A 624 -12.34 7.24 -2.90
N TRP A 625 -11.45 7.97 -3.58
CA TRP A 625 -10.19 7.45 -4.11
C TRP A 625 -9.32 6.84 -3.00
N ARG A 626 -9.16 7.52 -1.86
CA ARG A 626 -8.38 7.04 -0.69
C ARG A 626 -8.84 5.66 -0.22
N ASN A 627 -10.15 5.47 -0.10
CA ASN A 627 -10.74 4.25 0.44
C ASN A 627 -10.57 3.09 -0.55
N LEU A 628 -10.81 3.33 -1.84
CA LEU A 628 -10.63 2.32 -2.88
C LEU A 628 -9.15 1.92 -3.05
N PHE A 629 -8.25 2.91 -3.09
CA PHE A 629 -6.80 2.70 -3.11
C PHE A 629 -6.33 1.87 -1.90
N SER A 630 -6.77 2.24 -0.70
CA SER A 630 -6.48 1.52 0.54
C SER A 630 -6.96 0.08 0.51
N CYS A 631 -8.21 -0.16 0.09
CA CYS A 631 -8.76 -1.51 -0.05
C CYS A 631 -7.94 -2.37 -1.01
N ILE A 632 -7.58 -1.84 -2.17
CA ILE A 632 -6.73 -2.52 -3.14
C ILE A 632 -5.37 -2.86 -2.52
N ASN A 633 -4.72 -1.91 -1.84
CA ASN A 633 -3.43 -2.13 -1.20
C ASN A 633 -3.48 -3.22 -0.13
N LEU A 634 -4.47 -3.18 0.76
CA LEU A 634 -4.65 -4.18 1.82
C LEU A 634 -4.88 -5.58 1.24
N LEU A 635 -5.65 -5.71 0.15
CA LEU A 635 -5.83 -6.98 -0.56
C LEU A 635 -4.54 -7.46 -1.23
N ARG A 636 -3.73 -6.55 -1.79
CA ARG A 636 -2.43 -6.86 -2.38
C ARG A 636 -1.42 -7.33 -1.33
N ILE A 637 -1.40 -6.69 -0.16
CA ILE A 637 -0.61 -7.11 1.00
C ILE A 637 -1.04 -8.51 1.41
N LEU A 638 -2.34 -8.74 1.63
CA LEU A 638 -2.87 -10.04 2.05
C LEU A 638 -2.52 -11.16 1.05
N ASN A 639 -2.62 -10.87 -0.26
CA ASN A 639 -2.16 -11.78 -1.32
C ASN A 639 -0.67 -12.09 -1.22
N LYS A 640 0.19 -11.08 -0.97
CA LYS A 640 1.64 -11.29 -0.83
C LYS A 640 1.99 -12.15 0.38
N LEU A 641 1.30 -11.93 1.52
CA LEU A 641 1.55 -12.69 2.74
C LEU A 641 1.17 -14.17 2.59
N THR A 642 0.10 -14.48 1.85
CA THR A 642 -0.50 -15.82 1.78
C THR A 642 -0.07 -16.64 0.56
N LYS A 643 0.39 -15.98 -0.51
CA LYS A 643 0.77 -16.64 -1.76
C LYS A 643 1.86 -17.69 -1.53
N TRP A 644 1.55 -18.95 -1.87
CA TRP A 644 2.44 -20.12 -1.70
C TRP A 644 2.81 -20.44 -0.24
N LYS A 645 1.98 -20.02 0.71
CA LYS A 645 2.17 -20.32 2.13
C LYS A 645 0.94 -21.03 2.65
N HIS A 646 1.02 -22.35 2.79
CA HIS A 646 -0.11 -23.17 3.22
C HIS A 646 -0.56 -22.81 4.62
N SER A 647 0.37 -22.66 5.57
CA SER A 647 0.08 -22.22 6.94
C SER A 647 -0.72 -20.91 6.98
N ARG A 648 -0.25 -19.88 6.25
CA ARG A 648 -0.90 -18.56 6.21
C ARG A 648 -2.22 -18.57 5.43
N THR A 649 -2.36 -19.43 4.42
CA THR A 649 -3.64 -19.64 3.73
C THR A 649 -4.65 -20.33 4.65
N MET A 650 -4.21 -21.30 5.46
CA MET A 650 -5.05 -21.96 6.44
C MET A 650 -5.53 -20.97 7.52
N MET A 651 -4.72 -19.98 7.91
CA MET A 651 -5.19 -18.89 8.77
C MET A 651 -6.41 -18.16 8.17
N LEU A 652 -6.44 -17.89 6.85
CA LEU A 652 -7.60 -17.27 6.20
C LEU A 652 -8.88 -18.12 6.33
N VAL A 653 -8.73 -19.44 6.23
CA VAL A 653 -9.83 -20.40 6.38
C VAL A 653 -10.33 -20.41 7.82
N VAL A 654 -9.42 -20.48 8.80
CA VAL A 654 -9.72 -20.43 10.23
C VAL A 654 -10.44 -19.14 10.61
N PHE A 655 -10.02 -17.99 10.07
CA PHE A 655 -10.69 -16.70 10.27
C PHE A 655 -11.98 -16.52 9.44
N LYS A 656 -12.47 -17.57 8.77
CA LYS A 656 -13.69 -17.54 7.95
C LYS A 656 -13.69 -16.39 6.95
N SER A 657 -12.57 -16.18 6.25
CA SER A 657 -12.41 -15.03 5.36
C SER A 657 -13.27 -15.10 4.09
N ALA A 658 -13.65 -16.29 3.62
CA ALA A 658 -14.33 -16.47 2.34
C ALA A 658 -15.66 -15.70 2.22
N PRO A 659 -16.59 -15.70 3.20
CA PRO A 659 -17.77 -14.84 3.18
C PRO A 659 -17.46 -13.34 3.15
N ILE A 660 -16.43 -12.90 3.88
CA ILE A 660 -16.00 -11.49 3.95
C ILE A 660 -15.53 -11.04 2.55
N LEU A 661 -14.62 -11.82 1.95
CA LEU A 661 -14.08 -11.59 0.63
C LEU A 661 -15.17 -11.67 -0.46
N LYS A 662 -16.11 -12.63 -0.37
CA LYS A 662 -17.23 -12.72 -1.31
C LYS A 662 -18.10 -11.46 -1.30
N ARG A 663 -18.33 -10.82 -0.15
CA ARG A 663 -19.04 -9.53 -0.10
C ARG A 663 -18.26 -8.41 -0.78
N ALA A 664 -16.93 -8.42 -0.71
CA ALA A 664 -16.08 -7.44 -1.39
C ALA A 664 -16.17 -7.50 -2.93
N LEU A 665 -16.56 -8.66 -3.51
CA LEU A 665 -16.80 -8.78 -4.96
C LEU A 665 -17.94 -7.91 -5.47
N LYS A 666 -18.82 -7.39 -4.60
CA LYS A 666 -19.89 -6.46 -5.00
C LYS A 666 -19.34 -5.14 -5.56
N VAL A 667 -18.12 -4.75 -5.17
CA VAL A 667 -17.45 -3.57 -5.73
C VAL A 667 -17.02 -3.90 -7.16
N LYS A 668 -17.65 -3.27 -8.15
CA LYS A 668 -17.34 -3.45 -9.58
C LYS A 668 -16.08 -2.67 -9.99
N GLN A 669 -14.94 -3.11 -9.49
CA GLN A 669 -13.62 -2.59 -9.86
C GLN A 669 -12.66 -3.76 -10.11
N ALA A 670 -12.08 -3.81 -11.31
CA ALA A 670 -11.37 -4.98 -11.82
C ALA A 670 -10.16 -5.39 -10.95
N MET A 671 -9.38 -4.43 -10.46
CA MET A 671 -8.19 -4.72 -9.66
C MET A 671 -8.57 -5.32 -8.29
N LEU A 672 -9.52 -4.72 -7.59
CA LEU A 672 -10.03 -5.15 -6.31
C LEU A 672 -10.59 -6.57 -6.44
N GLN A 673 -11.51 -6.79 -7.40
CA GLN A 673 -12.09 -8.11 -7.63
C GLN A 673 -11.03 -9.15 -7.97
N LEU A 674 -10.04 -8.84 -8.82
CA LEU A 674 -8.97 -9.79 -9.14
C LEU A 674 -8.19 -10.23 -7.90
N TYR A 675 -7.84 -9.31 -6.99
CA TYR A 675 -7.11 -9.67 -5.77
C TYR A 675 -8.01 -10.40 -4.76
N VAL A 676 -9.31 -10.11 -4.70
CA VAL A 676 -10.29 -10.89 -3.94
C VAL A 676 -10.40 -12.31 -4.49
N LEU A 677 -10.54 -12.47 -5.81
CA LEU A 677 -10.66 -13.77 -6.46
C LEU A 677 -9.39 -14.61 -6.30
N LYS A 678 -8.19 -14.00 -6.32
CA LYS A 678 -6.94 -14.70 -6.01
C LYS A 678 -6.92 -15.27 -4.60
N LEU A 679 -7.40 -14.51 -3.60
CA LEU A 679 -7.50 -14.97 -2.21
C LEU A 679 -8.56 -16.06 -2.04
N LEU A 680 -9.66 -15.99 -2.78
CA LEU A 680 -10.68 -17.04 -2.78
C LEU A 680 -10.14 -18.31 -3.43
N LYS A 681 -9.42 -18.18 -4.57
CA LYS A 681 -8.79 -19.31 -5.29
C LYS A 681 -7.91 -20.15 -4.37
N VAL A 682 -7.00 -19.54 -3.61
CA VAL A 682 -6.09 -20.29 -2.73
C VAL A 682 -6.80 -20.99 -1.56
N GLN A 683 -7.98 -20.50 -1.16
CA GLN A 683 -8.77 -21.12 -0.09
C GLN A 683 -9.67 -22.26 -0.58
N THR A 684 -10.04 -22.29 -1.85
CA THR A 684 -11.01 -23.27 -2.40
C THR A 684 -10.64 -24.72 -2.09
N LYS A 685 -9.35 -25.04 -2.03
CA LYS A 685 -8.88 -26.40 -1.71
C LYS A 685 -9.23 -26.88 -0.30
N TYR A 686 -9.49 -25.95 0.63
CA TYR A 686 -9.82 -26.21 2.03
C TYR A 686 -11.33 -26.06 2.35
N LEU A 687 -12.12 -25.43 1.47
CA LEU A 687 -13.54 -25.12 1.73
C LEU A 687 -14.51 -26.26 1.39
N GLY A 688 -14.01 -27.35 0.80
CA GLY A 688 -14.77 -28.56 0.51
C GLY A 688 -15.76 -28.47 -0.66
N ARG A 689 -16.47 -29.57 -0.92
CA ARG A 689 -17.35 -29.72 -2.11
C ARG A 689 -18.66 -28.94 -2.00
N GLN A 690 -19.28 -28.91 -0.83
CA GLN A 690 -20.56 -28.21 -0.62
C GLN A 690 -20.44 -26.70 -0.84
N TRP A 691 -19.35 -26.10 -0.35
CA TRP A 691 -19.08 -24.67 -0.56
C TRP A 691 -18.92 -24.34 -2.04
N ARG A 692 -18.19 -25.17 -2.81
CA ARG A 692 -18.03 -24.97 -4.27
C ARG A 692 -19.38 -25.00 -4.99
N LYS A 693 -20.24 -25.97 -4.67
CA LYS A 693 -21.59 -26.10 -5.26
C LYS A 693 -22.43 -24.84 -5.02
N SER A 694 -22.41 -24.29 -3.81
CA SER A 694 -23.17 -23.07 -3.46
C SER A 694 -22.51 -21.76 -3.93
N ASN A 695 -21.26 -21.81 -4.40
CA ASN A 695 -20.49 -20.65 -4.85
C ASN A 695 -20.03 -20.76 -6.30
N MET A 696 -20.81 -21.44 -7.16
CA MET A 696 -20.45 -21.67 -8.56
C MET A 696 -20.17 -20.36 -9.33
N LYS A 697 -20.94 -19.29 -9.09
CA LYS A 697 -20.66 -17.96 -9.68
C LYS A 697 -19.25 -17.47 -9.35
N THR A 698 -18.80 -17.64 -8.11
CA THR A 698 -17.44 -17.30 -7.67
C THR A 698 -16.41 -18.20 -8.35
N MET A 699 -16.67 -19.51 -8.44
CA MET A 699 -15.78 -20.45 -9.14
C MET A 699 -15.61 -20.06 -10.62
N SER A 700 -16.70 -19.71 -11.30
CA SER A 700 -16.67 -19.23 -12.69
C SER A 700 -15.90 -17.91 -12.82
N ALA A 701 -16.09 -16.97 -11.90
CA ALA A 701 -15.32 -15.71 -11.90
C ALA A 701 -13.82 -15.95 -11.70
N ILE A 702 -13.43 -16.87 -10.81
CA ILE A 702 -12.03 -17.30 -10.66
C ILE A 702 -11.52 -17.88 -11.99
N TYR A 703 -12.31 -18.73 -12.64
CA TYR A 703 -11.97 -19.33 -13.92
C TYR A 703 -11.78 -18.29 -15.05
N GLN A 704 -12.61 -17.25 -15.07
CA GLN A 704 -12.64 -16.24 -16.13
C GLN A 704 -11.65 -15.08 -15.95
N GLN A 705 -11.12 -14.86 -14.74
CA GLN A 705 -10.28 -13.68 -14.47
C GLN A 705 -8.91 -13.98 -13.88
N VAL A 706 -8.76 -15.08 -13.15
CA VAL A 706 -7.50 -15.40 -12.46
C VAL A 706 -6.64 -16.30 -13.33
N ARG A 707 -5.35 -15.98 -13.47
CA ARG A 707 -4.37 -16.83 -14.18
C ARG A 707 -4.42 -18.29 -13.68
N HIS A 708 -4.53 -19.23 -14.60
CA HIS A 708 -4.41 -20.67 -14.36
C HIS A 708 -2.99 -21.19 -14.54
N ARG A 709 -2.70 -22.27 -13.83
CA ARG A 709 -1.51 -23.09 -14.07
C ARG A 709 -1.91 -24.38 -14.78
N LEU A 710 -0.97 -25.04 -15.43
CA LEU A 710 -1.25 -26.29 -16.13
C LEU A 710 -1.54 -27.45 -15.16
N ASN A 711 -0.89 -27.44 -13.99
CA ASN A 711 -1.08 -28.44 -12.92
C ASN A 711 -1.95 -27.89 -11.77
N ASP A 712 -2.85 -26.93 -12.04
CA ASP A 712 -3.65 -26.25 -11.02
C ASP A 712 -4.82 -27.15 -10.58
N ASP A 713 -4.77 -27.67 -9.35
CA ASP A 713 -5.79 -28.58 -8.80
C ASP A 713 -6.78 -27.90 -7.84
N TRP A 714 -6.72 -26.57 -7.75
CA TRP A 714 -7.52 -25.74 -6.82
C TRP A 714 -9.03 -26.08 -6.83
N ALA A 715 -9.57 -26.50 -7.98
CA ALA A 715 -10.98 -26.80 -8.14
C ALA A 715 -11.41 -28.16 -7.56
N TYR A 716 -10.49 -29.08 -7.26
CA TYR A 716 -10.81 -30.47 -6.85
C TYR A 716 -11.01 -30.64 -5.34
N GLY A 717 -10.40 -29.79 -4.51
CA GLY A 717 -10.63 -29.74 -3.07
C GLY A 717 -10.09 -30.95 -2.31
N ASN A 718 -8.81 -31.23 -2.53
CA ASN A 718 -8.11 -32.42 -2.07
C ASN A 718 -7.68 -32.35 -0.59
N ASP A 719 -7.66 -31.16 0.02
CA ASP A 719 -7.03 -30.89 1.32
C ASP A 719 -8.06 -30.54 2.42
N MET A 720 -9.22 -31.18 2.46
CA MET A 720 -10.27 -30.84 3.44
C MET A 720 -9.87 -31.14 4.89
N ASP A 721 -9.06 -32.18 5.08
CA ASP A 721 -8.63 -32.64 6.41
C ASP A 721 -7.34 -31.94 6.88
N ALA A 722 -6.83 -30.98 6.11
CA ALA A 722 -5.64 -30.22 6.48
C ALA A 722 -5.92 -29.38 7.73
N ARG A 723 -5.01 -29.43 8.70
CA ARG A 723 -5.11 -28.76 10.00
C ARG A 723 -4.09 -27.62 10.09
N PRO A 724 -4.33 -26.59 10.90
CA PRO A 724 -3.44 -25.43 10.98
C PRO A 724 -1.98 -25.75 11.34
N TRP A 725 -1.74 -26.81 12.12
CA TRP A 725 -0.40 -27.22 12.55
C TRP A 725 0.36 -28.10 11.54
N ASP A 726 -0.32 -28.65 10.53
CA ASP A 726 0.32 -29.56 9.55
C ASP A 726 1.41 -28.84 8.73
N PHE A 727 1.37 -27.51 8.66
CA PHE A 727 2.32 -26.68 7.90
C PHE A 727 3.29 -25.88 8.78
N GLN A 728 3.33 -26.16 10.09
CA GLN A 728 4.17 -25.39 11.03
C GLN A 728 5.67 -25.63 10.77
N ALA A 729 6.04 -26.85 10.38
CA ALA A 729 7.43 -27.20 10.04
C ALA A 729 7.98 -26.35 8.88
N GLU A 730 7.18 -26.09 7.84
CA GLU A 730 7.59 -25.27 6.69
C GLU A 730 7.87 -23.81 7.11
N GLU A 731 7.03 -23.22 7.97
CA GLU A 731 7.24 -21.85 8.47
C GLU A 731 8.44 -21.78 9.43
N CYS A 732 8.69 -22.80 10.25
CA CYS A 732 9.87 -22.88 11.10
C CYS A 732 11.16 -22.98 10.28
N ALA A 733 11.20 -23.85 9.27
CA ALA A 733 12.35 -24.00 8.37
C ALA A 733 12.64 -22.71 7.58
N LEU A 734 11.59 -22.02 7.14
CA LEU A 734 11.71 -20.72 6.48
C LEU A 734 12.30 -19.68 7.44
N ARG A 735 11.81 -19.59 8.68
CA ARG A 735 12.35 -18.67 9.69
C ARG A 735 13.84 -18.91 9.93
N ALA A 736 14.24 -20.17 10.14
CA ALA A 736 15.65 -20.51 10.31
C ALA A 736 16.52 -20.10 9.11
N SER A 737 16.00 -20.21 7.88
CA SER A 737 16.73 -19.78 6.68
C SER A 737 16.87 -18.26 6.60
N VAL A 738 15.83 -17.52 6.99
CA VAL A 738 15.84 -16.06 7.05
C VAL A 738 16.80 -15.55 8.14
N ASP A 739 16.79 -16.18 9.32
CA ASP A 739 17.66 -15.79 10.44
C ASP A 739 19.14 -16.02 10.09
N ARG A 740 19.48 -17.18 9.50
CA ARG A 740 20.84 -17.44 8.99
C ARG A 740 21.28 -16.41 7.95
N PHE A 741 20.40 -16.06 7.00
CA PHE A 741 20.70 -15.03 6.00
C PHE A 741 20.99 -13.67 6.66
N ASN A 742 20.16 -13.26 7.62
CA ASN A 742 20.32 -11.97 8.28
C ASN A 742 21.56 -11.92 9.18
N GLN A 743 21.82 -12.98 9.95
CA GLN A 743 23.01 -13.09 10.78
C GLN A 743 24.29 -13.02 9.94
N ARG A 744 24.34 -13.80 8.85
CA ARG A 744 25.49 -13.81 7.93
C ARG A 744 25.73 -12.46 7.26
N ARG A 745 24.67 -11.72 6.95
CA ARG A 745 24.76 -10.48 6.14
C ARG A 745 24.85 -9.20 6.97
N TYR A 746 24.25 -9.17 8.15
CA TYR A 746 24.14 -7.95 8.99
C TYR A 746 24.58 -8.17 10.44
N GLY A 747 25.07 -9.36 10.81
CA GLY A 747 25.59 -9.63 12.15
C GLY A 747 26.82 -8.80 12.47
N GLU A 748 27.08 -8.58 13.77
CA GLU A 748 28.20 -7.76 14.25
C GLU A 748 29.56 -8.48 14.17
N GLU A 749 29.58 -9.80 13.98
CA GLU A 749 30.83 -10.53 13.75
C GLU A 749 31.19 -10.53 12.26
N PRO A 750 32.31 -9.89 11.86
CA PRO A 750 32.76 -9.82 10.47
C PRO A 750 33.20 -11.19 9.92
N SER A 751 33.34 -12.19 10.79
CA SER A 751 33.68 -13.54 10.38
C SER A 751 32.47 -14.25 9.76
N GLY A 752 31.21 -14.02 10.16
CA GLY A 752 30.08 -14.77 9.58
C GLY A 752 30.24 -16.31 9.61
N ILE A 753 31.24 -16.80 10.35
CA ILE A 753 31.57 -18.18 10.57
C ILE A 753 30.70 -18.58 11.76
N GLU A 754 29.72 -19.48 11.55
CA GLU A 754 29.01 -20.10 12.69
C GLU A 754 30.10 -20.57 13.67
N ALA A 755 29.96 -20.34 14.98
CA ALA A 755 31.03 -20.55 15.97
C ALA A 755 31.73 -21.92 15.87
N GLU A 756 31.03 -22.92 15.32
CA GLU A 756 31.50 -24.27 14.99
C GLU A 756 32.55 -24.37 13.86
N PHE A 757 32.70 -23.35 13.01
CA PHE A 757 33.64 -23.32 11.89
C PHE A 757 34.79 -22.32 12.10
N GLN A 758 34.84 -21.64 13.25
CA GLN A 758 35.96 -20.73 13.55
C GLN A 758 37.23 -21.55 13.73
N HIS A 759 38.37 -21.00 13.31
CA HIS A 759 39.66 -21.63 13.57
C HIS A 759 39.79 -21.86 15.08
N VAL A 760 39.89 -23.12 15.49
CA VAL A 760 40.19 -23.45 16.87
C VAL A 760 41.59 -22.91 17.16
N ASP A 761 41.67 -21.96 18.09
CA ASP A 761 42.94 -21.43 18.55
C ASP A 761 43.67 -22.49 19.38
N ASN A 762 44.53 -23.25 18.70
CA ASN A 762 45.35 -24.29 19.31
C ASN A 762 46.62 -23.72 19.97
N ASN A 763 46.79 -22.39 20.03
CA ASN A 763 47.95 -21.78 20.65
C ASN A 763 47.68 -21.45 22.12
N LEU A 764 48.31 -22.21 23.02
CA LEU A 764 48.22 -22.03 24.47
C LEU A 764 48.55 -20.59 24.91
N LEU A 765 49.49 -19.90 24.25
CA LEU A 765 49.87 -18.53 24.61
C LEU A 765 48.80 -17.49 24.24
N SER A 766 48.00 -17.77 23.21
CA SER A 766 46.90 -16.91 22.78
C SER A 766 45.70 -17.05 23.72
N VAL A 767 45.36 -18.29 24.10
CA VAL A 767 44.33 -18.59 25.11
C VAL A 767 44.69 -18.00 26.49
N LEU A 768 45.95 -18.15 26.94
CA LEU A 768 46.42 -17.57 28.20
C LEU A 768 46.60 -16.04 28.14
N GLY A 769 46.67 -15.47 26.94
CA GLY A 769 46.78 -14.02 26.70
C GLY A 769 45.44 -13.30 26.59
N GLN A 770 44.32 -14.03 26.46
CA GLN A 770 42.99 -13.43 26.43
C GLN A 770 42.63 -12.83 27.79
N LYS A 771 42.29 -11.53 27.79
CA LYS A 771 41.68 -10.89 28.95
C LYS A 771 40.24 -11.35 29.08
N VAL A 772 39.97 -12.24 30.01
CA VAL A 772 38.61 -12.64 30.39
C VAL A 772 38.07 -11.61 31.39
N ASP A 773 37.04 -10.86 30.99
CA ASP A 773 36.34 -9.95 31.91
C ASP A 773 35.44 -10.75 32.85
N LEU A 774 35.88 -10.88 34.09
CA LEU A 774 35.14 -11.59 35.13
C LEU A 774 33.99 -10.72 35.65
N PRO A 775 32.80 -11.30 35.93
CA PRO A 775 31.70 -10.58 36.55
C PRO A 775 32.12 -9.95 37.89
N GLU A 776 31.62 -8.75 38.20
CA GLU A 776 31.93 -8.05 39.46
C GLU A 776 31.63 -8.89 40.71
N GLU A 777 30.54 -9.68 40.67
CA GLU A 777 30.17 -10.61 41.74
C GLU A 777 31.23 -11.71 41.95
N PHE A 778 31.83 -12.21 40.87
CA PHE A 778 32.88 -13.22 40.94
C PHE A 778 34.17 -12.63 41.52
N LYS A 779 34.53 -11.39 41.13
CA LYS A 779 35.70 -10.69 41.69
C LYS A 779 35.56 -10.49 43.19
N LEU A 780 34.37 -10.10 43.66
CA LEU A 780 34.05 -9.94 45.09
C LEU A 780 34.05 -11.27 45.85
N GLY A 781 33.64 -12.37 45.20
CA GLY A 781 33.58 -13.71 45.77
C GLY A 781 34.82 -14.59 45.57
N TYR A 782 35.87 -14.06 44.94
CA TYR A 782 36.99 -14.84 44.40
C TYR A 782 37.70 -15.67 45.47
N GLU A 783 37.93 -15.09 46.65
CA GLU A 783 38.65 -15.74 47.75
C GLU A 783 37.88 -16.95 48.30
N LYS A 784 36.56 -16.84 48.40
CA LYS A 784 35.68 -17.95 48.81
C LYS A 784 35.63 -19.05 47.76
N TRP A 785 35.65 -18.67 46.47
CA TRP A 785 35.68 -19.63 45.36
C TRP A 785 37.00 -20.41 45.34
N LEU A 786 38.15 -19.74 45.50
CA LEU A 786 39.46 -20.38 45.62
C LEU A 786 39.47 -21.41 46.75
N GLN A 787 38.95 -21.03 47.90
CA GLN A 787 38.92 -21.92 49.06
C GLN A 787 38.06 -23.15 48.79
N ARG A 788 36.86 -22.97 48.24
CA ARG A 788 35.92 -24.07 48.02
C ARG A 788 36.32 -24.98 46.86
N GLU A 789 36.67 -24.41 45.72
CA GLU A 789 36.80 -25.15 44.46
C GLU A 789 38.25 -25.54 44.14
N VAL A 790 39.25 -24.80 44.63
CA VAL A 790 40.67 -25.04 44.31
C VAL A 790 41.42 -25.68 45.47
N PHE A 791 41.29 -25.14 46.69
CA PHE A 791 42.04 -25.65 47.84
C PHE A 791 41.39 -26.85 48.52
N THR A 792 40.06 -26.95 48.49
CA THR A 792 39.35 -28.07 49.16
C THR A 792 39.09 -29.25 48.24
N THR A 793 39.12 -29.04 46.92
CA THR A 793 38.86 -30.10 45.93
C THR A 793 40.17 -30.79 45.54
N GLN A 794 40.25 -32.12 45.72
CA GLN A 794 41.35 -32.90 45.16
C GLN A 794 41.16 -33.03 43.64
N ILE A 795 41.97 -32.32 42.87
CA ILE A 795 42.01 -32.43 41.41
C ILE A 795 42.92 -33.62 41.06
N ASP A 796 42.38 -34.58 40.31
CA ASP A 796 43.14 -35.69 39.73
C ASP A 796 43.87 -35.21 38.48
N TRP A 797 45.11 -34.77 38.68
CA TRP A 797 45.94 -34.18 37.63
C TRP A 797 46.33 -35.17 36.53
N ASP A 798 46.33 -36.47 36.82
CA ASP A 798 46.68 -37.51 35.84
C ASP A 798 45.56 -37.66 34.79
N GLN A 799 44.30 -37.43 35.17
CA GLN A 799 43.17 -37.47 34.24
C GLN A 799 43.01 -36.18 33.42
N LEU A 800 43.55 -35.07 33.89
CA LEU A 800 43.48 -33.77 33.21
C LEU A 800 44.60 -33.58 32.17
N LEU A 801 45.71 -34.29 32.33
CA LEU A 801 46.89 -34.22 31.45
C LEU A 801 46.99 -35.39 30.44
N SER A 802 46.05 -36.34 30.50
CA SER A 802 45.86 -37.41 29.49
C SER A 802 44.93 -36.94 28.38
#